data_AF-A0AAJ0DQM5-F1
#
_entry.id   AF-A0AAJ0DQM5-F1
#
_cell.length_a   1.000
_cell.length_b   1.000
_cell.length_c   1.000
_cell.angle_alpha   90.00
_cell.angle_beta   90.00
_cell.angle_gamma   90.00
#
_symmetry.space_group_name_H-M   'P 1'
#
loop_
_entity.id
_entity.type
_entity.pdbx_description
1 polymer ?
#
loop_
_entity_poly.entity_id
_entity_poly.type
_entity_poly.pdbx_seq_one_letter_code
_entity_poly.pdbx_strand_id
1 'polypeptide(L)'
;MAPSRYAAEAVDPKPLAEPLKFAFSGKVAKNRFLKGAMTERLSTWDPKTPTNRGIPTPELINLYRRWGEGDFGVLLSGNVMLDYDQLEAAGNPIIPLDAPFEGERFEGFRKLAEGAKAHGSLLHAQLSHPGRQVEQKINPRPISASDVQLEGDVMGMRFAKPRAMEKEDFEKVIGGFAHAAEYVYKAGFDGVELHGAHGYLLAQFLSPTTNKRTDQYGGSLTNRARIILEIADAIRARVPDPSFSIGIKVNSVEFQDEGFSTEDCRDLCSALEAASFDFVELSGGTYQSLAFEHKRESTKKREAFFLDFAEKIIPQLTKTKAYVTGGLRTVPAMVEALKTVHGIGLARPACNEVDLPRKIIAGEASAAIETLLGEQDFGLTNVLAGTQMRLIGRDQEPLDVSKEKYKDVFMKSLGKWAEAMGKNEDGSKFGYIDIEGLDLHPFGKPIEPSLRVRRAITANDPLLVKRILKSHPRLLHNPDPSPEALSNSNLHLAASLGHLPIAKVLVDHGHEHPDPALNEHHQTALMLAAAAGHTEVVHFLCERTPHVILRRDIRWRDAIMEASRGGHDTVLQILLTYVPEGARAAVQRADLDGNTALHFASSNGNLLVLRTLLAAGADAERRNVWSWTAMSYSATVQAEVYLKGLVTEVERRKLVRQEVEQLKNSVKGAASIKGGAVRVVEQDVELTAFAGFSIDMGSKLDATVASHQPPVEEEPEYLPYPATKLIIAQYWNCSRDPPFWGYLIVGTFFDQHNNIVWSTEIFAFQRDTRGDRRHGNDEEGQFVELSDSDSNTSQDLNDRFSRSLILAQTDSAYHHPAHIPAYGYQRHPHHLWGPSHTGSVPGTWITEFNPELGNWVNTWQPDHHNHI
;
A
#
# COMPACT_ATOMS: atom_id res chain seq x y z
N MET A 1 -3.02 8.06 -2.65
CA MET A 1 -2.45 6.77 -2.23
C MET A 1 -1.41 6.34 -3.24
N ALA A 2 -0.25 5.87 -2.75
CA ALA A 2 0.80 5.26 -3.56
C ALA A 2 0.28 4.01 -4.31
N PRO A 3 0.89 3.60 -5.43
CA PRO A 3 0.51 2.36 -6.12
C PRO A 3 0.79 1.14 -5.23
N SER A 4 -0.03 0.09 -5.38
CA SER A 4 0.26 -1.22 -4.75
C SER A 4 1.51 -1.84 -5.39
N ARG A 5 2.32 -2.52 -4.59
CA ARG A 5 3.56 -3.18 -5.01
C ARG A 5 3.54 -4.64 -4.55
N TYR A 6 4.29 -5.49 -5.25
CA TYR A 6 4.47 -6.87 -4.80
C TYR A 6 5.07 -6.89 -3.38
N ALA A 7 4.56 -7.80 -2.56
CA ALA A 7 5.11 -8.02 -1.24
C ALA A 7 6.57 -8.50 -1.37
N ALA A 8 7.48 -7.79 -0.70
CA ALA A 8 8.91 -8.07 -0.74
C ALA A 8 9.51 -7.85 0.63
N GLU A 9 10.40 -8.76 1.03
CA GLU A 9 11.24 -8.56 2.20
C GLU A 9 12.23 -7.41 1.96
N ALA A 10 12.59 -6.71 3.04
CA ALA A 10 13.59 -5.65 2.96
C ALA A 10 14.99 -6.27 2.84
N VAL A 11 15.66 -6.03 1.71
CA VAL A 11 17.07 -6.40 1.48
C VAL A 11 17.84 -5.18 0.98
N ASP A 12 19.17 -5.18 1.16
CA ASP A 12 20.03 -4.11 0.67
C ASP A 12 20.12 -4.12 -0.87
N PRO A 13 19.67 -3.04 -1.56
CA PRO A 13 19.74 -2.95 -3.02
C PRO A 13 21.16 -2.64 -3.54
N LYS A 14 22.15 -2.41 -2.67
CA LYS A 14 23.52 -2.02 -3.06
C LYS A 14 24.15 -2.89 -4.17
N PRO A 15 24.01 -4.23 -4.21
CA PRO A 15 24.54 -5.04 -5.31
C PRO A 15 24.01 -4.62 -6.68
N LEU A 16 22.75 -4.16 -6.75
CA LEU A 16 22.13 -3.69 -7.99
C LEU A 16 22.68 -2.34 -8.43
N ALA A 17 23.15 -1.51 -7.50
CA ALA A 17 23.72 -0.19 -7.77
C ALA A 17 25.16 -0.25 -8.30
N GLU A 18 25.84 -1.40 -8.19
CA GLU A 18 27.24 -1.51 -8.61
C GLU A 18 27.41 -1.40 -10.14
N PRO A 19 28.43 -0.69 -10.62
CA PRO A 19 28.70 -0.59 -12.04
C PRO A 19 29.13 -1.94 -12.64
N LEU A 20 28.80 -2.17 -13.91
CA LEU A 20 29.19 -3.37 -14.65
C LEU A 20 30.07 -3.00 -15.85
N LYS A 21 31.32 -3.46 -15.83
CA LYS A 21 32.29 -3.24 -16.91
C LYS A 21 32.18 -4.32 -17.99
N PHE A 22 32.10 -3.89 -19.24
CA PHE A 22 32.18 -4.73 -20.42
C PHE A 22 33.65 -4.90 -20.86
N ALA A 23 34.06 -6.16 -21.03
CA ALA A 23 35.47 -6.50 -21.14
C ALA A 23 36.08 -6.16 -22.50
N PHE A 24 35.31 -6.26 -23.58
CA PHE A 24 35.81 -6.09 -24.94
C PHE A 24 35.70 -4.63 -25.38
N SER A 25 34.54 -3.99 -25.18
CA SER A 25 34.37 -2.56 -25.48
C SER A 25 34.97 -1.60 -24.46
N GLY A 26 35.22 -2.07 -23.24
CA GLY A 26 35.69 -1.22 -22.14
C GLY A 26 34.62 -0.28 -21.58
N LYS A 27 33.39 -0.30 -22.12
CA LYS A 27 32.24 0.46 -21.62
C LYS A 27 31.86 0.01 -20.21
N VAL A 28 31.23 0.91 -19.45
CA VAL A 28 30.80 0.64 -18.08
C VAL A 28 29.33 1.06 -17.95
N ALA A 29 28.46 0.08 -17.72
CA ALA A 29 27.09 0.36 -17.30
C ALA A 29 27.12 0.87 -15.86
N LYS A 30 26.43 1.98 -15.57
CA LYS A 30 26.48 2.63 -14.25
C LYS A 30 25.90 1.80 -13.10
N ASN A 31 25.08 0.80 -13.40
CA ASN A 31 24.50 -0.14 -12.44
C ASN A 31 24.12 -1.47 -13.14
N ARG A 32 23.54 -2.41 -12.39
CA ARG A 32 23.21 -3.77 -12.87
C ARG A 32 21.87 -3.89 -13.61
N PHE A 33 21.13 -2.78 -13.79
CA PHE A 33 19.83 -2.80 -14.46
C PHE A 33 19.96 -2.63 -15.98
N LEU A 34 19.26 -3.50 -16.71
CA LEU A 34 19.04 -3.42 -18.14
C LEU A 34 17.54 -3.23 -18.39
N LYS A 35 17.17 -2.26 -19.23
CA LYS A 35 15.81 -2.18 -19.79
C LYS A 35 15.74 -3.16 -20.95
N GLY A 36 14.92 -4.20 -20.80
CA GLY A 36 14.74 -5.22 -21.82
C GLY A 36 14.08 -4.65 -23.08
N ALA A 37 14.42 -5.21 -24.23
CA ALA A 37 13.81 -4.82 -25.50
C ALA A 37 12.30 -5.13 -25.50
N MET A 38 11.50 -4.18 -25.98
CA MET A 38 10.05 -4.28 -26.10
C MET A 38 9.64 -3.54 -27.36
N THR A 39 8.86 -4.18 -28.23
CA THR A 39 8.28 -3.55 -29.43
C THR A 39 7.44 -2.33 -29.02
N GLU A 40 7.85 -1.12 -29.43
CA GLU A 40 7.21 0.12 -29.00
C GLU A 40 6.05 0.54 -29.91
N ARG A 41 6.14 0.22 -31.21
CA ARG A 41 5.19 0.64 -32.25
C ARG A 41 4.96 2.15 -32.30
N LEU A 42 6.01 2.94 -32.05
CA LEU A 42 5.96 4.41 -32.03
C LEU A 42 6.71 5.07 -33.20
N SER A 43 7.26 4.33 -34.15
CA SER A 43 7.80 4.92 -35.38
C SER A 43 6.70 5.16 -36.42
N THR A 44 6.98 5.96 -37.45
CA THR A 44 6.02 6.22 -38.53
C THR A 44 5.56 4.93 -39.21
N TRP A 45 4.32 4.92 -39.70
CA TRP A 45 3.77 3.81 -40.45
C TRP A 45 2.97 4.34 -41.64
N ASP A 46 3.21 3.75 -42.81
CA ASP A 46 2.46 4.00 -44.03
C ASP A 46 2.22 2.66 -44.72
N PRO A 47 0.96 2.19 -44.83
CA PRO A 47 0.66 0.91 -45.45
C PRO A 47 1.01 0.88 -46.95
N LYS A 48 1.07 2.04 -47.62
CA LYS A 48 1.26 2.14 -49.08
C LYS A 48 2.68 2.50 -49.48
N THR A 49 3.37 3.32 -48.71
CA THR A 49 4.70 3.85 -49.06
C THR A 49 5.78 3.28 -48.15
N PRO A 50 6.55 2.25 -48.57
CA PRO A 50 7.54 1.61 -47.72
C PRO A 50 8.57 2.56 -47.11
N THR A 51 9.10 3.50 -47.89
CA THR A 51 10.13 4.47 -47.45
C THR A 51 9.68 5.40 -46.32
N ASN A 52 8.37 5.59 -46.15
CA ASN A 52 7.79 6.39 -45.06
C ASN A 52 7.70 5.61 -43.74
N ARG A 53 7.97 4.30 -43.72
CA ARG A 53 7.84 3.45 -42.52
C ARG A 53 9.07 3.56 -41.63
N GLY A 54 8.88 3.45 -40.33
CA GLY A 54 9.94 3.21 -39.35
C GLY A 54 10.86 4.39 -39.06
N ILE A 55 10.44 5.62 -39.35
CA ILE A 55 11.15 6.84 -38.95
C ILE A 55 10.84 7.09 -37.46
N PRO A 56 11.84 7.24 -36.58
CA PRO A 56 11.59 7.53 -35.17
C PRO A 56 10.78 8.83 -34.98
N THR A 57 9.67 8.76 -34.26
CA THR A 57 8.82 9.91 -33.95
C THR A 57 9.31 10.66 -32.70
N PRO A 58 8.83 11.90 -32.47
CA PRO A 58 9.04 12.61 -31.21
C PRO A 58 8.62 11.80 -29.98
N GLU A 59 7.52 11.04 -30.06
CA GLU A 59 7.05 10.20 -28.96
C GLU A 59 8.02 9.06 -28.63
N LEU A 60 8.61 8.42 -29.64
CA LEU A 60 9.63 7.40 -29.44
C LEU A 60 10.89 8.00 -28.81
N ILE A 61 11.35 9.15 -29.32
CA ILE A 61 12.50 9.88 -28.77
C ILE A 61 12.25 10.23 -27.29
N ASN A 62 11.05 10.72 -26.98
CA ASN A 62 10.67 11.10 -25.63
C ASN A 62 10.61 9.90 -24.67
N LEU A 63 10.09 8.76 -25.13
CA LEU A 63 10.07 7.51 -24.36
C LEU A 63 11.49 7.10 -23.92
N TYR A 64 12.46 7.13 -24.84
CA TYR A 64 13.85 6.79 -24.53
C TYR A 64 14.52 7.82 -23.61
N ARG A 65 14.20 9.12 -23.76
CA ARG A 65 14.62 10.15 -22.79
C ARG A 65 14.12 9.83 -21.38
N ARG A 66 12.84 9.47 -21.22
CA ARG A 66 12.25 9.14 -19.90
C ARG A 66 12.85 7.89 -19.27
N TRP A 67 13.20 6.87 -20.06
CA TRP A 67 13.97 5.73 -19.54
C TRP A 67 15.42 6.09 -19.17
N GLY A 68 16.06 7.01 -19.91
CA GLY A 68 17.38 7.55 -19.55
C GLY A 68 17.38 8.24 -18.18
N GLU A 69 16.35 9.04 -17.90
CA GLU A 69 16.11 9.68 -16.59
C GLU A 69 15.85 8.67 -15.45
N GLY A 70 15.45 7.45 -15.81
CA GLY A 70 15.10 6.38 -14.87
C GLY A 70 16.27 5.64 -14.22
N ASP A 71 17.49 6.02 -14.55
CA ASP A 71 18.74 5.44 -14.09
C ASP A 71 18.97 3.96 -14.44
N PHE A 72 18.58 3.51 -15.63
CA PHE A 72 19.04 2.21 -16.14
C PHE A 72 20.54 2.22 -16.45
N GLY A 73 21.24 1.11 -16.21
CA GLY A 73 22.64 0.93 -16.62
C GLY A 73 22.77 0.74 -18.13
N VAL A 74 21.91 -0.10 -18.70
CA VAL A 74 21.80 -0.36 -20.13
C VAL A 74 20.35 -0.19 -20.59
N LEU A 75 20.15 0.48 -21.72
CA LEU A 75 18.88 0.61 -22.40
C LEU A 75 18.96 -0.17 -23.72
N LEU A 76 18.09 -1.15 -23.90
CA LEU A 76 17.89 -1.78 -25.20
C LEU A 76 16.74 -1.10 -25.93
N SER A 77 16.96 -0.78 -27.21
CA SER A 77 15.85 -0.43 -28.09
C SER A 77 14.86 -1.60 -28.19
N GLY A 78 13.63 -1.36 -28.62
CA GLY A 78 12.82 -2.40 -29.22
C GLY A 78 13.40 -2.82 -30.57
N ASN A 79 12.58 -3.57 -31.29
CA ASN A 79 12.89 -4.21 -32.55
C ASN A 79 13.26 -3.20 -33.67
N VAL A 80 14.55 -3.05 -33.99
CA VAL A 80 15.02 -2.28 -35.15
C VAL A 80 15.12 -3.22 -36.35
N MET A 81 14.20 -3.04 -37.30
CA MET A 81 14.09 -3.87 -38.50
C MET A 81 15.08 -3.45 -39.58
N LEU A 82 15.51 -4.42 -40.39
CA LEU A 82 16.51 -4.22 -41.45
C LEU A 82 15.92 -4.00 -42.84
N ASP A 83 14.60 -4.15 -43.00
CA ASP A 83 13.89 -3.99 -44.27
C ASP A 83 12.46 -3.49 -44.04
N TYR A 84 11.86 -2.88 -45.05
CA TYR A 84 10.52 -2.32 -45.01
C TYR A 84 9.40 -3.37 -45.09
N ASP A 85 9.70 -4.57 -45.59
CA ASP A 85 8.75 -5.67 -45.74
C ASP A 85 9.10 -6.91 -44.90
N GLN A 86 10.20 -6.89 -44.15
CA GLN A 86 10.56 -7.91 -43.15
C GLN A 86 10.26 -7.37 -41.75
N LEU A 87 8.98 -7.23 -41.41
CA LEU A 87 8.55 -6.54 -40.20
C LEU A 87 7.90 -7.46 -39.17
N GLU A 88 8.30 -7.29 -37.91
CA GLU A 88 7.62 -7.90 -36.76
C GLU A 88 6.26 -7.25 -36.51
N ALA A 89 6.21 -5.92 -36.58
CA ALA A 89 4.98 -5.15 -36.43
C ALA A 89 5.06 -3.77 -37.09
N ALA A 90 3.88 -3.23 -37.43
CA ALA A 90 3.72 -1.85 -37.87
C ALA A 90 4.16 -0.86 -36.77
N GLY A 91 4.92 0.16 -37.16
CA GLY A 91 5.46 1.18 -36.26
C GLY A 91 6.78 0.81 -35.57
N ASN A 92 7.40 -0.32 -35.91
CA ASN A 92 8.79 -0.57 -35.51
C ASN A 92 9.75 0.40 -36.22
N PRO A 93 10.84 0.83 -35.57
CA PRO A 93 11.93 1.54 -36.24
C PRO A 93 12.58 0.64 -37.31
N ILE A 94 12.98 1.24 -38.45
CA ILE A 94 13.56 0.51 -39.60
C ILE A 94 14.83 1.22 -40.05
N ILE A 95 15.90 0.46 -40.30
CA ILE A 95 17.13 0.92 -40.96
C ILE A 95 17.41 -0.03 -42.14
N PRO A 96 16.94 0.30 -43.36
CA PRO A 96 17.24 -0.52 -44.53
C PRO A 96 18.72 -0.44 -44.93
N LEU A 97 19.18 -1.41 -45.71
CA LEU A 97 20.58 -1.51 -46.17
C LEU A 97 21.08 -0.27 -46.96
N ASP A 98 20.17 0.47 -47.59
CA ASP A 98 20.43 1.66 -48.38
C ASP A 98 20.15 2.98 -47.63
N ALA A 99 19.89 2.92 -46.32
CA ALA A 99 19.59 4.11 -45.53
C ALA A 99 20.78 5.10 -45.54
N PRO A 100 20.57 6.38 -45.89
CA PRO A 100 21.63 7.37 -45.82
C PRO A 100 21.92 7.74 -44.36
N PHE A 101 23.19 8.03 -44.05
CA PHE A 101 23.63 8.52 -42.73
C PHE A 101 23.26 10.00 -42.48
N GLU A 102 22.14 10.44 -43.04
CA GLU A 102 21.59 11.79 -42.97
C GLU A 102 20.07 11.76 -43.19
N GLY A 103 19.42 12.92 -43.03
CA GLY A 103 17.97 13.04 -43.21
C GLY A 103 17.15 12.67 -41.96
N GLU A 104 15.83 12.71 -42.10
CA GLU A 104 14.89 12.63 -40.97
C GLU A 104 15.03 11.34 -40.16
N ARG A 105 15.22 10.20 -40.82
CA ARG A 105 15.44 8.90 -40.16
C ARG A 105 16.70 8.91 -39.31
N PHE A 106 17.81 9.39 -39.88
CA PHE A 106 19.09 9.43 -39.17
C PHE A 106 19.03 10.38 -37.98
N GLU A 107 18.45 11.56 -38.18
CA GLU A 107 18.24 12.54 -37.11
C GLU A 107 17.31 12.02 -36.01
N GLY A 108 16.30 11.21 -36.35
CA GLY A 108 15.44 10.53 -35.39
C GLY A 108 16.23 9.59 -34.48
N PHE A 109 17.06 8.71 -35.06
CA PHE A 109 17.93 7.82 -34.28
C PHE A 109 18.97 8.60 -33.47
N ARG A 110 19.54 9.68 -34.02
CA ARG A 110 20.51 10.53 -33.32
C ARG A 110 19.90 11.17 -32.07
N LYS A 111 18.70 11.75 -32.20
CA LYS A 111 17.97 12.35 -31.06
C LYS A 111 17.56 11.31 -30.03
N LEU A 112 17.18 10.11 -30.47
CA LEU A 112 16.89 9.00 -29.56
C LEU A 112 18.13 8.64 -28.73
N ALA A 113 19.30 8.52 -29.36
CA ALA A 113 20.56 8.27 -28.67
C ALA A 113 20.93 9.39 -27.68
N GLU A 114 20.81 10.64 -28.11
CA GLU A 114 21.07 11.82 -27.28
C GLU A 114 20.20 11.83 -26.01
N GLY A 115 18.89 11.61 -26.16
CA GLY A 115 17.95 11.60 -25.04
C GLY A 115 18.16 10.43 -24.08
N ALA A 116 18.36 9.21 -24.60
CA ALA A 116 18.55 8.02 -23.78
C ALA A 116 19.82 8.08 -22.91
N LYS A 117 20.89 8.65 -23.47
CA LYS A 117 22.23 8.64 -22.87
C LYS A 117 22.53 9.85 -21.99
N ALA A 118 21.66 10.86 -21.98
CA ALA A 118 21.87 12.13 -21.27
C ALA A 118 22.22 11.96 -19.78
N HIS A 119 21.78 10.85 -19.16
CA HIS A 119 22.02 10.53 -17.75
C HIS A 119 23.00 9.36 -17.55
N GLY A 120 23.80 9.00 -18.55
CA GLY A 120 24.88 8.01 -18.43
C GLY A 120 24.47 6.54 -18.59
N SER A 121 23.27 6.26 -19.09
CA SER A 121 22.89 4.93 -19.56
C SER A 121 23.64 4.59 -20.86
N LEU A 122 24.04 3.33 -21.04
CA LEU A 122 24.50 2.83 -22.33
C LEU A 122 23.28 2.51 -23.20
N LEU A 123 23.27 2.92 -24.46
CA LEU A 123 22.17 2.60 -25.39
C LEU A 123 22.64 1.63 -26.47
N HIS A 124 21.92 0.51 -26.59
CA HIS A 124 22.13 -0.49 -27.64
C HIS A 124 20.88 -0.64 -28.51
N ALA A 125 21.06 -0.64 -29.82
CA ALA A 125 19.97 -0.94 -30.75
C ALA A 125 19.81 -2.46 -30.86
N GLN A 126 18.62 -2.99 -30.56
CA GLN A 126 18.30 -4.38 -30.85
C GLN A 126 17.99 -4.52 -32.34
N LEU A 127 18.94 -5.09 -33.08
CA LEU A 127 18.78 -5.36 -34.51
C LEU A 127 18.06 -6.69 -34.70
N SER A 128 17.01 -6.68 -35.51
CA SER A 128 16.07 -7.79 -35.62
C SER A 128 15.67 -8.07 -37.06
N HIS A 129 15.47 -9.36 -37.33
CA HIS A 129 14.88 -9.85 -38.58
C HIS A 129 13.85 -10.94 -38.25
N PRO A 130 12.56 -10.81 -38.60
CA PRO A 130 11.53 -11.75 -38.12
C PRO A 130 11.63 -13.14 -38.75
N GLY A 131 12.22 -13.24 -39.94
CA GLY A 131 12.35 -14.50 -40.67
C GLY A 131 10.98 -15.08 -41.01
N ARG A 132 10.71 -16.33 -40.65
CA ARG A 132 9.39 -16.95 -40.87
C ARG A 132 8.21 -16.33 -40.12
N GLN A 133 8.45 -15.37 -39.22
CA GLN A 133 7.42 -14.73 -38.38
C GLN A 133 6.96 -13.37 -38.93
N VAL A 134 7.17 -13.09 -40.22
CA VAL A 134 6.54 -11.93 -40.88
C VAL A 134 5.09 -12.27 -41.21
N GLU A 135 4.17 -11.37 -40.85
CA GLU A 135 2.76 -11.54 -41.15
C GLU A 135 2.52 -11.63 -42.66
N GLN A 136 1.68 -12.59 -43.08
CA GLN A 136 1.43 -12.88 -44.50
C GLN A 136 0.97 -11.65 -45.30
N LYS A 137 0.25 -10.72 -44.67
CA LYS A 137 -0.22 -9.49 -45.31
C LYS A 137 0.88 -8.48 -45.61
N ILE A 138 2.01 -8.56 -44.90
CA ILE A 138 3.18 -7.69 -45.10
C ILE A 138 4.10 -8.32 -46.14
N ASN A 139 4.44 -9.59 -45.97
CA ASN A 139 5.26 -10.33 -46.91
C ASN A 139 4.71 -11.75 -47.11
N PRO A 140 4.18 -12.07 -48.31
CA PRO A 140 3.65 -13.40 -48.59
C PRO A 140 4.74 -14.45 -48.87
N ARG A 141 6.02 -14.05 -48.97
CA ARG A 141 7.16 -14.92 -49.24
C ARG A 141 8.37 -14.54 -48.37
N PRO A 142 8.27 -14.65 -47.03
CA PRO A 142 9.37 -14.33 -46.14
C PRO A 142 10.54 -15.30 -46.33
N ILE A 143 11.71 -14.93 -45.81
CA ILE A 143 12.91 -15.77 -45.82
C ILE A 143 13.15 -16.39 -44.43
N SER A 144 13.81 -17.54 -44.38
CA SER A 144 14.15 -18.27 -43.16
C SER A 144 15.37 -19.16 -43.40
N ALA A 145 15.90 -19.78 -42.35
CA ALA A 145 16.93 -20.82 -42.47
C ALA A 145 16.48 -21.97 -43.40
N SER A 146 15.22 -22.38 -43.30
CA SER A 146 14.59 -23.41 -44.14
C SER A 146 13.11 -23.09 -44.39
N ASP A 147 12.46 -23.82 -45.29
CA ASP A 147 11.06 -23.61 -45.70
C ASP A 147 10.02 -24.12 -44.68
N VAL A 148 10.35 -24.10 -43.38
CA VAL A 148 9.51 -24.60 -42.30
C VAL A 148 8.53 -23.51 -41.85
N GLN A 149 7.25 -23.66 -42.15
CA GLN A 149 6.21 -22.69 -41.78
C GLN A 149 5.95 -22.64 -40.27
N LEU A 150 5.63 -21.45 -39.77
CA LEU A 150 4.97 -21.30 -38.47
C LEU A 150 3.45 -21.45 -38.68
N GLU A 151 2.92 -22.64 -38.36
CA GLU A 151 1.49 -22.92 -38.48
C GLU A 151 0.69 -22.37 -37.29
N GLY A 152 -0.58 -22.04 -37.53
CA GLY A 152 -1.52 -21.54 -36.53
C GLY A 152 -1.84 -20.05 -36.65
N ASP A 153 -2.81 -19.63 -35.84
CA ASP A 153 -3.14 -18.23 -35.62
C ASP A 153 -2.58 -17.84 -34.26
N VAL A 154 -1.59 -16.94 -34.25
CA VAL A 154 -0.93 -16.52 -33.01
C VAL A 154 -1.27 -15.06 -32.77
N MET A 155 -2.11 -14.81 -31.76
CA MET A 155 -2.57 -13.45 -31.40
C MET A 155 -3.22 -12.69 -32.58
N GLY A 156 -3.95 -13.39 -33.46
CA GLY A 156 -4.60 -12.79 -34.63
C GLY A 156 -3.69 -12.65 -35.85
N MET A 157 -2.44 -13.11 -35.77
CA MET A 157 -1.48 -13.06 -36.88
C MET A 157 -1.36 -14.43 -37.56
N ARG A 158 -1.30 -14.39 -38.89
CA ARG A 158 -1.04 -15.55 -39.74
C ARG A 158 0.27 -15.35 -40.50
N PHE A 159 1.08 -16.39 -40.53
CA PHE A 159 2.42 -16.35 -41.12
C PHE A 159 2.48 -17.18 -42.40
N ALA A 160 3.09 -16.61 -43.45
CA ALA A 160 3.28 -17.29 -44.71
C ALA A 160 4.37 -18.39 -44.62
N LYS A 161 4.31 -19.39 -45.50
CA LYS A 161 5.41 -20.35 -45.64
C LYS A 161 6.66 -19.62 -46.13
N PRO A 162 7.80 -19.69 -45.41
CA PRO A 162 9.02 -19.02 -45.84
C PRO A 162 9.72 -19.78 -46.97
N ARG A 163 10.58 -19.09 -47.71
CA ARG A 163 11.60 -19.71 -48.56
C ARG A 163 12.91 -19.85 -47.78
N ALA A 164 13.65 -20.94 -48.00
CA ALA A 164 15.00 -21.09 -47.47
C ALA A 164 15.94 -20.03 -48.08
N MET A 165 16.76 -19.38 -47.26
CA MET A 165 17.71 -18.38 -47.74
C MET A 165 18.70 -18.96 -48.74
N GLU A 166 18.93 -18.22 -49.81
CA GLU A 166 19.96 -18.43 -50.83
C GLU A 166 21.13 -17.48 -50.61
N LYS A 167 22.20 -17.64 -51.39
CA LYS A 167 23.47 -16.91 -51.19
C LYS A 167 23.27 -15.39 -51.13
N GLU A 168 22.47 -14.84 -52.04
CA GLU A 168 22.18 -13.41 -52.12
C GLU A 168 21.39 -12.92 -50.90
N ASP A 169 20.57 -13.78 -50.29
CA ASP A 169 19.85 -13.45 -49.06
C ASP A 169 20.82 -13.35 -47.88
N PHE A 170 21.83 -14.24 -47.79
CA PHE A 170 22.87 -14.14 -46.76
C PHE A 170 23.65 -12.83 -46.89
N GLU A 171 24.08 -12.47 -48.10
CA GLU A 171 24.79 -11.21 -48.36
C GLU A 171 23.96 -9.99 -47.95
N LYS A 172 22.65 -9.98 -48.27
CA LYS A 172 21.73 -8.91 -47.86
C LYS A 172 21.51 -8.85 -46.36
N VAL A 173 21.27 -9.99 -45.71
CA VAL A 173 21.01 -10.04 -44.26
C VAL A 173 22.26 -9.63 -43.48
N ILE A 174 23.42 -10.24 -43.78
CA ILE A 174 24.69 -9.90 -43.12
C ILE A 174 25.05 -8.43 -43.37
N GLY A 175 24.93 -7.98 -44.63
CA GLY A 175 25.15 -6.60 -45.00
C GLY A 175 24.20 -5.64 -44.29
N GLY A 176 22.93 -6.02 -44.13
CA GLY A 176 21.89 -5.24 -43.46
C GLY A 176 22.16 -5.05 -41.97
N PHE A 177 22.49 -6.12 -41.25
CA PHE A 177 22.93 -6.03 -39.85
C PHE A 177 24.17 -5.14 -39.70
N ALA A 178 25.17 -5.32 -40.57
CA ALA A 178 26.39 -4.55 -40.53
C ALA A 178 26.17 -3.06 -40.85
N HIS A 179 25.32 -2.75 -41.84
CA HIS A 179 24.94 -1.38 -42.17
C HIS A 179 24.15 -0.72 -41.04
N ALA A 180 23.15 -1.41 -40.47
CA ALA A 180 22.35 -0.88 -39.36
C ALA A 180 23.21 -0.61 -38.11
N ALA A 181 24.21 -1.47 -37.84
CA ALA A 181 25.18 -1.24 -36.77
C ALA A 181 26.05 0.01 -37.02
N GLU A 182 26.57 0.18 -38.23
CA GLU A 182 27.30 1.40 -38.64
C GLU A 182 26.41 2.64 -38.53
N TYR A 183 25.14 2.51 -38.89
CA TYR A 183 24.15 3.59 -38.85
C TYR A 183 23.93 4.10 -37.43
N VAL A 184 23.65 3.20 -36.49
CA VAL A 184 23.41 3.57 -35.09
C VAL A 184 24.70 3.99 -34.38
N TYR A 185 25.85 3.44 -34.76
CA TYR A 185 27.15 3.92 -34.30
C TYR A 185 27.34 5.40 -34.64
N LYS A 186 27.14 5.78 -35.91
CA LYS A 186 27.22 7.18 -36.36
C LYS A 186 26.13 8.07 -35.73
N ALA A 187 24.97 7.51 -35.40
CA ALA A 187 23.91 8.21 -34.68
C ALA A 187 24.22 8.39 -33.17
N GLY A 188 25.27 7.75 -32.63
CA GLY A 188 25.74 7.94 -31.25
C GLY A 188 25.35 6.84 -30.26
N PHE A 189 24.87 5.68 -30.72
CA PHE A 189 24.62 4.51 -29.87
C PHE A 189 25.95 3.92 -29.36
N ASP A 190 25.92 3.26 -28.20
CA ASP A 190 27.11 2.60 -27.63
C ASP A 190 27.35 1.20 -28.20
N GLY A 191 26.34 0.61 -28.83
CA GLY A 191 26.42 -0.73 -29.36
C GLY A 191 25.15 -1.22 -30.04
N VAL A 192 25.14 -2.51 -30.36
CA VAL A 192 23.97 -3.25 -30.83
C VAL A 192 23.76 -4.52 -30.02
N GLU A 193 22.51 -4.95 -29.93
CA GLU A 193 22.16 -6.31 -29.52
C GLU A 193 21.61 -7.06 -30.73
N LEU A 194 22.18 -8.22 -31.06
CA LEU A 194 21.63 -9.09 -32.08
C LEU A 194 20.46 -9.90 -31.51
N HIS A 195 19.33 -9.94 -32.22
CA HIS A 195 18.17 -10.70 -31.75
C HIS A 195 18.21 -12.18 -32.19
N GLY A 196 18.83 -13.03 -31.37
CA GLY A 196 18.96 -14.49 -31.53
C GLY A 196 17.96 -15.33 -30.72
N ALA A 197 16.77 -14.80 -30.45
CA ALA A 197 15.79 -15.40 -29.53
C ALA A 197 14.37 -15.35 -30.12
N HIS A 198 13.39 -15.87 -29.37
CA HIS A 198 11.94 -15.79 -29.65
C HIS A 198 11.45 -16.37 -30.99
N GLY A 199 12.32 -17.10 -31.68
CA GLY A 199 12.01 -17.72 -32.97
C GLY A 199 12.11 -16.76 -34.16
N TYR A 200 12.77 -15.61 -34.02
CA TYR A 200 13.16 -14.75 -35.14
C TYR A 200 14.32 -15.36 -35.94
N LEU A 201 14.78 -14.70 -37.02
CA LEU A 201 15.64 -15.31 -38.03
C LEU A 201 16.90 -15.97 -37.44
N LEU A 202 17.64 -15.28 -36.58
CA LEU A 202 18.86 -15.84 -35.99
C LEU A 202 18.56 -17.04 -35.07
N ALA A 203 17.46 -17.00 -34.33
CA ALA A 203 16.97 -18.16 -33.57
C ALA A 203 16.54 -19.31 -34.50
N GLN A 204 15.97 -19.00 -35.67
CA GLN A 204 15.57 -20.01 -36.66
C GLN A 204 16.79 -20.75 -37.24
N PHE A 205 17.94 -20.09 -37.36
CA PHE A 205 19.20 -20.74 -37.72
C PHE A 205 19.76 -21.58 -36.57
N LEU A 206 19.68 -21.08 -35.35
CA LEU A 206 20.15 -21.78 -34.16
C LEU A 206 19.33 -23.04 -33.87
N SER A 207 18.02 -23.06 -34.06
CA SER A 207 17.18 -24.21 -33.70
C SER A 207 17.18 -25.30 -34.78
N PRO A 208 17.34 -26.58 -34.42
CA PRO A 208 17.36 -27.68 -35.39
C PRO A 208 15.93 -28.05 -35.84
N THR A 209 14.89 -27.56 -35.17
CA THR A 209 13.49 -27.76 -35.57
C THR A 209 13.13 -26.88 -36.76
N THR A 210 13.74 -25.71 -36.87
CA THR A 210 13.54 -24.75 -37.97
C THR A 210 14.65 -24.73 -39.01
N ASN A 211 15.89 -25.08 -38.64
CA ASN A 211 17.01 -25.17 -39.56
C ASN A 211 17.22 -26.62 -40.01
N LYS A 212 16.75 -26.93 -41.22
CA LYS A 212 16.89 -28.23 -41.89
C LYS A 212 17.95 -28.21 -43.00
N ARG A 213 18.82 -27.20 -43.01
CA ARG A 213 19.86 -27.07 -44.03
C ARG A 213 20.93 -28.16 -43.89
N THR A 214 21.50 -28.54 -45.02
CA THR A 214 22.61 -29.51 -45.13
C THR A 214 23.91 -28.88 -45.60
N ASP A 215 23.92 -27.56 -45.83
CA ASP A 215 25.09 -26.78 -46.20
C ASP A 215 25.86 -26.27 -44.95
N GLN A 216 26.78 -25.33 -45.16
CA GLN A 216 27.62 -24.77 -44.10
C GLN A 216 26.85 -23.98 -43.02
N TYR A 217 25.55 -23.72 -43.20
CA TYR A 217 24.69 -23.01 -42.26
C TYR A 217 23.72 -23.93 -41.51
N GLY A 218 23.79 -25.26 -41.67
CA GLY A 218 22.93 -26.23 -40.97
C GLY A 218 23.68 -27.45 -40.44
N GLY A 219 22.95 -28.31 -39.72
CA GLY A 219 23.50 -29.48 -39.04
C GLY A 219 24.11 -29.13 -37.67
N SER A 220 25.44 -29.12 -37.57
CA SER A 220 26.13 -28.89 -36.29
C SER A 220 25.85 -27.50 -35.70
N LEU A 221 25.99 -27.35 -34.38
CA LEU A 221 25.87 -26.04 -33.71
C LEU A 221 26.81 -24.99 -34.32
N THR A 222 28.06 -25.36 -34.65
CA THR A 222 29.02 -24.47 -35.31
C THR A 222 28.48 -23.92 -36.64
N ASN A 223 27.85 -24.76 -37.45
CA ASN A 223 27.25 -24.34 -38.72
C ASN A 223 25.99 -23.50 -38.49
N ARG A 224 25.12 -23.92 -37.57
CA ARG A 224 23.89 -23.17 -37.20
C ARG A 224 24.19 -21.77 -36.65
N ALA A 225 25.27 -21.63 -35.89
CA ALA A 225 25.70 -20.35 -35.32
C ALA A 225 26.51 -19.48 -36.31
N ARG A 226 26.92 -20.03 -37.46
CA ARG A 226 27.84 -19.37 -38.40
C ARG A 226 27.38 -17.97 -38.82
N ILE A 227 26.10 -17.82 -39.16
CA ILE A 227 25.55 -16.53 -39.60
C ILE A 227 25.70 -15.43 -38.53
N ILE A 228 25.60 -15.77 -37.25
CA ILE A 228 25.77 -14.81 -36.14
C ILE A 228 27.22 -14.33 -36.07
N LEU A 229 28.17 -15.24 -36.25
CA LEU A 229 29.60 -14.92 -36.26
C LEU A 229 29.98 -14.08 -37.48
N GLU A 230 29.47 -14.43 -38.66
CA GLU A 230 29.67 -13.66 -39.89
C GLU A 230 29.05 -12.24 -39.79
N ILE A 231 27.90 -12.09 -39.13
CA ILE A 231 27.33 -10.78 -38.81
C ILE A 231 28.27 -9.99 -37.88
N ALA A 232 28.79 -10.60 -36.82
CA ALA A 232 29.70 -9.92 -35.90
C ALA A 232 30.99 -9.45 -36.60
N ASP A 233 31.56 -10.30 -37.46
CA ASP A 233 32.74 -9.96 -38.27
C ASP A 233 32.44 -8.81 -39.24
N ALA A 234 31.28 -8.85 -39.91
CA ALA A 234 30.85 -7.79 -40.83
C ALA A 234 30.59 -6.46 -40.11
N ILE A 235 30.01 -6.49 -38.90
CA ILE A 235 29.82 -5.30 -38.07
C ILE A 235 31.19 -4.70 -37.72
N ARG A 236 32.14 -5.50 -37.23
CA ARG A 236 33.49 -5.02 -36.86
C ARG A 236 34.25 -4.48 -38.06
N ALA A 237 34.04 -5.05 -39.26
CA ALA A 237 34.65 -4.54 -40.49
C ALA A 237 34.13 -3.14 -40.87
N ARG A 238 32.85 -2.84 -40.61
CA ARG A 238 32.24 -1.52 -40.89
C ARG A 238 32.40 -0.52 -39.74
N VAL A 239 32.53 -1.01 -38.51
CA VAL A 239 32.74 -0.21 -37.30
C VAL A 239 34.04 -0.65 -36.64
N PRO A 240 35.20 -0.11 -37.06
CA PRO A 240 36.51 -0.50 -36.54
C PRO A 240 36.82 0.08 -35.15
N ASP A 241 35.88 0.80 -34.53
CA ASP A 241 35.99 1.32 -33.17
C ASP A 241 35.79 0.19 -32.14
N PRO A 242 36.83 -0.22 -31.40
CA PRO A 242 36.72 -1.32 -30.46
C PRO A 242 35.81 -1.00 -29.27
N SER A 243 35.47 0.27 -29.03
CA SER A 243 34.55 0.67 -27.95
C SER A 243 33.08 0.48 -28.30
N PHE A 244 32.76 0.15 -29.56
CA PHE A 244 31.41 -0.19 -29.98
C PHE A 244 31.05 -1.60 -29.53
N SER A 245 30.04 -1.69 -28.68
CA SER A 245 29.69 -2.91 -27.98
C SER A 245 28.75 -3.79 -28.81
N ILE A 246 29.00 -5.11 -28.82
CA ILE A 246 28.13 -6.09 -29.46
C ILE A 246 27.61 -7.04 -28.38
N GLY A 247 26.29 -7.08 -28.22
CA GLY A 247 25.58 -8.06 -27.40
C GLY A 247 24.66 -8.95 -28.23
N ILE A 248 24.08 -9.96 -27.60
CA ILE A 248 23.10 -10.85 -28.24
C ILE A 248 22.07 -11.34 -27.24
N LYS A 249 20.81 -11.39 -27.65
CA LYS A 249 19.76 -12.10 -26.94
C LYS A 249 19.64 -13.52 -27.44
N VAL A 250 19.64 -14.51 -26.56
CA VAL A 250 19.49 -15.92 -26.93
C VAL A 250 18.44 -16.61 -26.06
N ASN A 251 17.78 -17.63 -26.64
CA ASN A 251 16.95 -18.54 -25.86
C ASN A 251 17.85 -19.47 -25.04
N SER A 252 17.56 -19.64 -23.74
CA SER A 252 18.28 -20.58 -22.87
C SER A 252 17.86 -22.04 -23.11
N VAL A 253 16.63 -22.25 -23.60
CA VAL A 253 16.06 -23.53 -24.01
C VAL A 253 14.82 -23.29 -24.89
N GLU A 254 14.54 -24.20 -25.82
CA GLU A 254 13.22 -24.33 -26.45
C GLU A 254 12.49 -25.53 -25.86
N PHE A 255 11.25 -25.35 -25.39
CA PHE A 255 10.45 -26.41 -24.74
C PHE A 255 9.85 -27.43 -25.72
N GLN A 256 10.45 -27.57 -26.91
CA GLN A 256 10.07 -28.54 -27.93
C GLN A 256 10.98 -29.77 -27.81
N ASP A 257 10.42 -30.97 -27.97
CA ASP A 257 11.24 -32.18 -28.14
C ASP A 257 12.20 -31.96 -29.34
N GLU A 258 13.49 -32.22 -29.14
CA GLU A 258 14.58 -31.96 -30.10
C GLU A 258 14.86 -30.48 -30.43
N GLY A 259 14.44 -29.52 -29.59
CA GLY A 259 14.74 -28.09 -29.74
C GLY A 259 16.18 -27.67 -29.39
N PHE A 260 16.46 -26.36 -29.45
CA PHE A 260 17.74 -25.78 -28.97
C PHE A 260 17.92 -26.05 -27.47
N SER A 261 19.00 -26.77 -27.12
CA SER A 261 19.24 -27.27 -25.75
C SER A 261 20.04 -26.30 -24.88
N THR A 262 20.11 -26.57 -23.58
CA THR A 262 20.94 -25.78 -22.64
C THR A 262 22.44 -26.00 -22.92
N GLU A 263 22.83 -27.19 -23.32
CA GLU A 263 24.20 -27.51 -23.73
C GLU A 263 24.58 -26.77 -25.02
N ASP A 264 23.66 -26.70 -25.99
CA ASP A 264 23.85 -25.88 -27.20
C ASP A 264 24.01 -24.39 -26.83
N CYS A 265 23.19 -23.89 -25.90
CA CYS A 265 23.29 -22.51 -25.42
C CYS A 265 24.64 -22.23 -24.75
N ARG A 266 25.10 -23.17 -23.91
CA ARG A 266 26.42 -23.11 -23.27
C ARG A 266 27.53 -23.04 -24.32
N ASP A 267 27.55 -23.96 -25.27
CA ASP A 267 28.62 -24.01 -26.28
C ASP A 267 28.56 -22.80 -27.23
N LEU A 268 27.36 -22.29 -27.53
CA LEU A 268 27.17 -21.03 -28.25
C LEU A 268 27.75 -19.86 -27.46
N CYS A 269 27.51 -19.75 -26.15
CA CYS A 269 28.06 -18.67 -25.33
C CYS A 269 29.59 -18.65 -25.33
N SER A 270 30.23 -19.84 -25.35
CA SER A 270 31.69 -19.94 -25.50
C SER A 270 32.17 -19.41 -26.86
N ALA A 271 31.45 -19.72 -27.94
CA ALA A 271 31.75 -19.19 -29.27
C ALA A 271 31.55 -17.66 -29.35
N LEU A 272 30.51 -17.14 -28.68
CA LEU A 272 30.24 -15.70 -28.59
C LEU A 272 31.33 -14.95 -27.80
N GLU A 273 31.83 -15.53 -26.70
CA GLU A 273 32.98 -14.95 -25.96
C GLU A 273 34.24 -14.93 -26.82
N ALA A 274 34.51 -16.00 -27.59
CA ALA A 274 35.62 -16.03 -28.54
C ALA A 274 35.47 -14.95 -29.65
N ALA A 275 34.23 -14.69 -30.08
CA ALA A 275 33.89 -13.60 -31.01
C ALA A 275 33.79 -12.21 -30.34
N SER A 276 34.19 -12.11 -29.07
CA SER A 276 34.28 -10.86 -28.31
C SER A 276 32.94 -10.12 -28.14
N PHE A 277 31.85 -10.86 -27.93
CA PHE A 277 30.56 -10.29 -27.49
C PHE A 277 30.68 -9.79 -26.04
N ASP A 278 30.28 -8.55 -25.78
CA ASP A 278 30.37 -7.96 -24.44
C ASP A 278 29.35 -8.54 -23.47
N PHE A 279 28.14 -8.83 -23.95
CA PHE A 279 27.11 -9.45 -23.12
C PHE A 279 26.20 -10.40 -23.91
N VAL A 280 25.64 -11.35 -23.17
CA VAL A 280 24.55 -12.21 -23.59
C VAL A 280 23.35 -11.95 -22.68
N GLU A 281 22.18 -11.71 -23.26
CA GLU A 281 20.92 -11.67 -22.51
C GLU A 281 20.19 -13.01 -22.68
N LEU A 282 20.05 -13.72 -21.56
CA LEU A 282 19.33 -14.99 -21.50
C LEU A 282 17.83 -14.73 -21.34
N SER A 283 17.06 -15.29 -22.28
CA SER A 283 15.61 -15.23 -22.36
C SER A 283 15.08 -16.62 -22.76
N GLY A 284 13.78 -16.77 -23.00
CA GLY A 284 13.20 -18.01 -23.55
C GLY A 284 11.75 -17.88 -24.00
N GLY A 285 11.26 -18.95 -24.62
CA GLY A 285 9.96 -19.02 -25.30
C GLY A 285 10.02 -18.68 -26.79
N THR A 286 8.99 -19.11 -27.53
CA THR A 286 8.75 -18.80 -28.96
C THR A 286 7.25 -18.58 -29.18
N TYR A 287 6.81 -18.06 -30.33
CA TYR A 287 5.37 -18.00 -30.65
C TYR A 287 4.69 -19.38 -30.75
N GLN A 288 5.45 -20.47 -30.91
CA GLN A 288 4.92 -21.85 -30.93
C GLN A 288 4.72 -22.44 -29.54
N SER A 289 5.53 -22.01 -28.58
CA SER A 289 5.40 -22.36 -27.17
C SER A 289 5.74 -21.11 -26.39
N LEU A 290 4.69 -20.35 -26.05
CA LEU A 290 4.80 -19.23 -25.14
C LEU A 290 5.26 -19.83 -23.80
N ALA A 291 6.57 -19.79 -23.52
CA ALA A 291 7.18 -20.24 -22.26
C ALA A 291 6.59 -19.57 -21.00
N PHE A 292 5.63 -18.68 -21.18
CA PHE A 292 4.92 -17.95 -20.16
C PHE A 292 3.77 -18.73 -19.51
N GLU A 293 3.23 -19.78 -20.14
CA GLU A 293 1.97 -20.42 -19.70
C GLU A 293 2.11 -21.72 -18.89
N HIS A 294 3.19 -22.48 -18.98
CA HIS A 294 3.32 -23.77 -18.28
C HIS A 294 4.31 -23.66 -17.11
N LYS A 295 3.80 -23.64 -15.86
CA LYS A 295 4.66 -23.40 -14.68
C LYS A 295 4.44 -24.38 -13.54
N ARG A 296 5.55 -24.95 -13.06
CA ARG A 296 5.68 -25.59 -11.74
C ARG A 296 5.64 -24.49 -10.65
N GLU A 297 5.01 -24.78 -9.51
CA GLU A 297 4.90 -23.84 -8.37
C GLU A 297 6.27 -23.37 -7.84
N SER A 298 7.31 -24.20 -7.90
CA SER A 298 8.67 -23.84 -7.49
C SER A 298 9.28 -22.71 -8.34
N THR A 299 8.96 -22.65 -9.64
CA THR A 299 9.45 -21.62 -10.56
C THR A 299 8.71 -20.30 -10.39
N LYS A 300 7.46 -20.32 -9.89
CA LYS A 300 6.71 -19.12 -9.51
C LYS A 300 7.33 -18.44 -8.27
N LYS A 301 7.78 -19.22 -7.30
CA LYS A 301 8.36 -18.70 -6.05
C LYS A 301 9.74 -18.06 -6.19
N ARG A 302 10.53 -18.39 -7.22
CA ARG A 302 11.90 -17.85 -7.41
C ARG A 302 11.97 -16.58 -8.26
N GLU A 303 10.87 -16.13 -8.85
CA GLU A 303 10.76 -14.92 -9.72
C GLU A 303 11.71 -14.83 -10.93
N ALA A 304 12.68 -15.73 -11.09
CA ALA A 304 13.69 -15.66 -12.14
C ALA A 304 13.74 -16.98 -12.92
N PHE A 305 12.89 -17.04 -13.94
CA PHE A 305 12.58 -18.25 -14.72
C PHE A 305 13.82 -18.93 -15.32
N PHE A 306 14.86 -18.15 -15.64
CA PHE A 306 16.04 -18.62 -16.36
C PHE A 306 17.27 -18.90 -15.48
N LEU A 307 17.20 -18.68 -14.15
CA LEU A 307 18.39 -18.81 -13.29
C LEU A 307 18.94 -20.24 -13.27
N ASP A 308 18.09 -21.25 -13.21
CA ASP A 308 18.52 -22.66 -13.21
C ASP A 308 19.32 -23.03 -14.49
N PHE A 309 19.05 -22.36 -15.62
CA PHE A 309 19.81 -22.52 -16.86
C PHE A 309 21.09 -21.68 -16.85
N ALA A 310 21.01 -20.45 -16.32
CA ALA A 310 22.14 -19.54 -16.18
C ALA A 310 23.26 -20.16 -15.34
N GLU A 311 22.94 -20.90 -14.28
CA GLU A 311 23.89 -21.64 -13.45
C GLU A 311 24.74 -22.66 -14.23
N LYS A 312 24.22 -23.19 -15.34
CA LYS A 312 24.94 -24.15 -16.20
C LYS A 312 25.76 -23.48 -17.29
N ILE A 313 25.35 -22.28 -17.73
CA ILE A 313 25.91 -21.59 -18.89
C ILE A 313 27.03 -20.62 -18.48
N ILE A 314 26.85 -19.91 -17.36
CA ILE A 314 27.70 -18.77 -16.98
C ILE A 314 29.07 -19.14 -16.43
N PRO A 315 29.27 -20.23 -15.64
CA PRO A 315 30.56 -20.50 -15.00
C PRO A 315 31.79 -20.60 -15.94
N GLN A 316 31.57 -20.88 -17.22
CA GLN A 316 32.63 -20.96 -18.24
C GLN A 316 32.97 -19.59 -18.88
N LEU A 317 32.12 -18.57 -18.72
CA LEU A 317 32.34 -17.24 -19.27
C LEU A 317 33.26 -16.43 -18.36
N THR A 318 34.31 -15.86 -18.95
CA THR A 318 35.32 -15.09 -18.20
C THR A 318 35.26 -13.59 -18.47
N LYS A 319 34.75 -13.20 -19.64
CA LYS A 319 34.74 -11.82 -20.13
C LYS A 319 33.34 -11.35 -20.49
N THR A 320 32.58 -12.16 -21.23
CA THR A 320 31.21 -11.85 -21.63
C THR A 320 30.31 -11.79 -20.41
N LYS A 321 29.55 -10.70 -20.28
CA LYS A 321 28.60 -10.49 -19.19
C LYS A 321 27.27 -11.16 -19.49
N ALA A 322 26.60 -11.61 -18.45
CA ALA A 322 25.31 -12.30 -18.58
C ALA A 322 24.22 -11.46 -17.93
N TYR A 323 23.18 -11.17 -18.70
CA TYR A 323 21.93 -10.62 -18.20
C TYR A 323 20.84 -11.68 -18.22
N VAL A 324 19.90 -11.58 -17.30
CA VAL A 324 18.67 -12.38 -17.31
C VAL A 324 17.45 -11.49 -17.33
N THR A 325 16.53 -11.75 -18.26
CA THR A 325 15.29 -10.99 -18.40
C THR A 325 14.11 -11.93 -18.30
N GLY A 326 13.20 -11.67 -17.35
CA GLY A 326 11.92 -12.38 -17.25
C GLY A 326 11.57 -12.77 -15.82
N GLY A 327 10.39 -12.31 -15.38
CA GLY A 327 9.78 -12.71 -14.10
C GLY A 327 10.14 -11.83 -12.91
N LEU A 328 11.28 -11.15 -12.91
CA LEU A 328 11.76 -10.34 -11.77
C LEU A 328 10.76 -9.22 -11.39
N ARG A 329 10.32 -9.18 -10.13
CA ARG A 329 9.44 -8.14 -9.57
C ARG A 329 9.99 -7.51 -8.30
N THR A 330 10.66 -8.29 -7.46
CA THR A 330 11.08 -7.85 -6.12
C THR A 330 12.60 -7.63 -6.05
N VAL A 331 13.04 -6.70 -5.20
CA VAL A 331 14.47 -6.46 -4.97
C VAL A 331 15.19 -7.70 -4.43
N PRO A 332 14.63 -8.49 -3.48
CA PRO A 332 15.20 -9.78 -3.08
C PRO A 332 15.50 -10.71 -4.26
N ALA A 333 14.54 -10.90 -5.17
CA ALA A 333 14.75 -11.77 -6.33
C ALA A 333 15.84 -11.23 -7.27
N MET A 334 15.89 -9.91 -7.48
CA MET A 334 16.92 -9.28 -8.32
C MET A 334 18.31 -9.41 -7.70
N VAL A 335 18.46 -9.21 -6.39
CA VAL A 335 19.73 -9.39 -5.67
C VAL A 335 20.16 -10.86 -5.67
N GLU A 336 19.23 -11.79 -5.46
CA GLU A 336 19.52 -13.23 -5.52
C GLU A 336 20.02 -13.63 -6.91
N ALA A 337 19.39 -13.12 -7.97
CA ALA A 337 19.80 -13.38 -9.35
C ALA A 337 21.26 -12.96 -9.61
N LEU A 338 21.73 -11.86 -9.02
CA LEU A 338 23.11 -11.39 -9.17
C LEU A 338 24.18 -12.33 -8.59
N LYS A 339 23.80 -13.35 -7.81
CA LYS A 339 24.74 -14.41 -7.40
C LYS A 339 25.14 -15.32 -8.58
N THR A 340 24.30 -15.38 -9.61
CA THR A 340 24.49 -16.23 -10.79
C THR A 340 24.80 -15.41 -12.04
N VAL A 341 24.12 -14.28 -12.23
CA VAL A 341 24.26 -13.41 -13.42
C VAL A 341 24.96 -12.10 -13.07
N HIS A 342 25.44 -11.39 -14.10
CA HIS A 342 26.14 -10.13 -13.93
C HIS A 342 25.23 -8.92 -13.88
N GLY A 343 24.03 -9.02 -14.48
CA GLY A 343 23.02 -7.98 -14.46
C GLY A 343 21.61 -8.56 -14.67
N ILE A 344 20.60 -7.72 -14.45
CA ILE A 344 19.19 -8.12 -14.55
C ILE A 344 18.44 -7.24 -15.53
N GLY A 345 17.48 -7.82 -16.24
CA GLY A 345 16.66 -7.15 -17.23
C GLY A 345 15.22 -6.96 -16.76
N LEU A 346 14.70 -5.75 -16.95
CA LEU A 346 13.30 -5.39 -16.68
C LEU A 346 12.62 -4.95 -17.97
N ALA A 347 11.50 -5.61 -18.30
CA ALA A 347 10.65 -5.26 -19.44
C ALA A 347 9.38 -4.56 -18.94
N ARG A 348 8.26 -5.29 -18.79
CA ARG A 348 6.95 -4.75 -18.34
C ARG A 348 7.02 -3.84 -17.10
N PRO A 349 7.81 -4.14 -16.04
CA PRO A 349 7.95 -3.22 -14.91
C PRO A 349 8.46 -1.83 -15.30
N ALA A 350 9.38 -1.73 -16.27
CA ALA A 350 9.93 -0.47 -16.76
C ALA A 350 8.90 0.39 -17.53
N CYS A 351 7.78 -0.20 -17.96
CA CYS A 351 6.67 0.54 -18.55
C CYS A 351 5.73 1.12 -17.49
N ASN A 352 5.59 0.46 -16.35
CA ASN A 352 4.73 0.95 -15.26
C ASN A 352 5.43 2.03 -14.41
N GLU A 353 6.75 1.98 -14.33
CA GLU A 353 7.53 2.92 -13.53
C GLU A 353 8.93 3.08 -14.14
N VAL A 354 9.13 4.13 -14.95
CA VAL A 354 10.37 4.34 -15.71
C VAL A 354 11.58 4.57 -14.81
N ASP A 355 11.38 5.11 -13.61
CA ASP A 355 12.41 5.41 -12.62
C ASP A 355 12.53 4.35 -11.52
N LEU A 356 12.02 3.14 -11.77
CA LEU A 356 12.10 2.03 -10.84
C LEU A 356 13.55 1.70 -10.42
N PRO A 357 14.57 1.65 -11.32
CA PRO A 357 15.96 1.44 -10.89
C PRO A 357 16.44 2.51 -9.91
N ARG A 358 16.19 3.79 -10.22
CA ARG A 358 16.53 4.93 -9.34
C ARG A 358 15.91 4.79 -7.95
N LYS A 359 14.61 4.47 -7.89
CA LYS A 359 13.87 4.27 -6.64
C LYS A 359 14.36 3.07 -5.85
N ILE A 360 14.68 1.96 -6.52
CA ILE A 360 15.25 0.77 -5.86
C ILE A 360 16.60 1.13 -5.24
N ILE A 361 17.50 1.76 -6.00
CA ILE A 361 18.84 2.14 -5.53
C ILE A 361 18.75 3.14 -4.36
N ALA A 362 17.78 4.05 -4.39
CA ALA A 362 17.54 5.01 -3.30
C ALA A 362 16.81 4.39 -2.08
N GLY A 363 16.36 3.15 -2.14
CA GLY A 363 15.56 2.51 -1.08
C GLY A 363 14.10 3.00 -1.01
N GLU A 364 13.62 3.71 -2.04
CA GLU A 364 12.25 4.21 -2.14
C GLU A 364 11.24 3.17 -2.66
N ALA A 365 11.74 2.07 -3.26
CA ALA A 365 10.93 0.95 -3.73
C ALA A 365 11.62 -0.40 -3.45
N SER A 366 10.88 -1.35 -2.88
CA SER A 366 11.34 -2.73 -2.64
C SER A 366 10.85 -3.73 -3.69
N ALA A 367 9.95 -3.31 -4.58
CA ALA A 367 9.41 -4.11 -5.67
C ALA A 367 8.75 -3.24 -6.75
N ALA A 368 8.50 -3.83 -7.91
CA ALA A 368 7.67 -3.26 -8.97
C ALA A 368 6.21 -3.05 -8.52
N ILE A 369 5.48 -2.21 -9.25
CA ILE A 369 4.04 -2.03 -9.07
C ILE A 369 3.31 -3.34 -9.43
N GLU A 370 2.43 -3.79 -8.54
CA GLU A 370 1.56 -4.95 -8.75
C GLU A 370 0.27 -4.48 -9.44
N THR A 371 0.06 -4.91 -10.67
CA THR A 371 -1.14 -4.55 -11.43
C THR A 371 -2.29 -5.49 -11.09
N LEU A 372 -3.53 -5.00 -11.19
CA LEU A 372 -4.74 -5.81 -11.05
C LEU A 372 -5.04 -6.73 -12.24
N LEU A 373 -4.15 -6.79 -13.23
CA LEU A 373 -4.21 -7.72 -14.34
C LEU A 373 -3.44 -9.00 -13.99
N GLY A 374 -4.01 -10.16 -14.31
CA GLY A 374 -3.35 -11.44 -14.06
C GLY A 374 -2.04 -11.55 -14.86
N GLU A 375 -0.94 -11.86 -14.19
CA GLU A 375 0.39 -11.90 -14.85
C GLU A 375 0.51 -12.92 -15.99
N GLN A 376 -0.32 -13.97 -15.94
CA GLN A 376 -0.36 -15.02 -16.95
C GLN A 376 -1.16 -14.61 -18.20
N ASP A 377 -1.94 -13.52 -18.12
CA ASP A 377 -2.57 -12.94 -19.30
C ASP A 377 -1.51 -12.13 -20.07
N PHE A 378 -0.66 -12.87 -20.79
CA PHE A 378 0.42 -12.28 -21.57
C PHE A 378 -0.13 -11.29 -22.60
N GLY A 379 -1.23 -11.64 -23.28
CA GLY A 379 -1.85 -10.78 -24.29
C GLY A 379 -2.23 -9.42 -23.70
N LEU A 380 -2.96 -9.42 -22.58
CA LEU A 380 -3.43 -8.20 -21.94
C LEU A 380 -2.30 -7.39 -21.32
N THR A 381 -1.36 -8.04 -20.61
CA THR A 381 -0.23 -7.35 -19.98
C THR A 381 0.77 -6.79 -21.01
N ASN A 382 0.90 -7.43 -22.18
CA ASN A 382 1.68 -6.91 -23.31
C ASN A 382 1.04 -5.65 -23.90
N VAL A 383 -0.28 -5.67 -24.13
CA VAL A 383 -1.00 -4.49 -24.63
C VAL A 383 -0.93 -3.36 -23.61
N LEU A 384 -1.08 -3.64 -22.31
CA LEU A 384 -0.89 -2.63 -21.26
C LEU A 384 0.51 -2.01 -21.35
N ALA A 385 1.57 -2.82 -21.39
CA ALA A 385 2.94 -2.31 -21.45
C ALA A 385 3.16 -1.38 -22.66
N GLY A 386 2.60 -1.73 -23.83
CA GLY A 386 2.62 -0.86 -25.01
C GLY A 386 1.82 0.43 -24.86
N THR A 387 0.65 0.37 -24.21
CA THR A 387 -0.14 1.55 -23.89
C THR A 387 0.62 2.48 -22.94
N GLN A 388 1.28 1.94 -21.92
CA GLN A 388 2.11 2.74 -21.00
C GLN A 388 3.27 3.41 -21.76
N MET A 389 3.96 2.70 -22.66
CA MET A 389 5.01 3.27 -23.51
C MET A 389 4.48 4.44 -24.35
N ARG A 390 3.27 4.32 -24.92
CA ARG A 390 2.62 5.38 -25.68
C ARG A 390 2.29 6.61 -24.82
N LEU A 391 1.82 6.41 -23.58
CA LEU A 391 1.57 7.49 -22.62
C LEU A 391 2.87 8.21 -22.25
N ILE A 392 3.91 7.45 -21.88
CA ILE A 392 5.24 8.01 -21.55
C ILE A 392 5.81 8.79 -22.75
N GLY A 393 5.69 8.24 -23.96
CA GLY A 393 6.13 8.91 -25.19
C GLY A 393 5.43 10.26 -25.42
N ARG A 394 4.16 10.39 -25.01
CA ARG A 394 3.41 11.66 -25.02
C ARG A 394 3.62 12.54 -23.79
N ASP A 395 4.63 12.20 -22.99
CA ASP A 395 4.95 12.91 -21.75
C ASP A 395 3.82 12.87 -20.72
N GLN A 396 3.14 11.73 -20.63
CA GLN A 396 2.08 11.46 -19.66
C GLN A 396 2.51 10.34 -18.70
N GLU A 397 2.12 10.44 -17.43
CA GLU A 397 2.39 9.39 -16.44
C GLU A 397 1.69 8.07 -16.83
N PRO A 398 2.33 6.92 -16.59
CA PRO A 398 1.70 5.62 -16.75
C PRO A 398 0.41 5.50 -15.93
N LEU A 399 -0.58 4.78 -16.45
CA LEU A 399 -1.77 4.43 -15.71
C LEU A 399 -1.44 3.57 -14.50
N ASP A 400 -1.96 3.93 -13.34
CA ASP A 400 -1.82 3.15 -12.12
C ASP A 400 -2.85 2.01 -12.08
N VAL A 401 -2.60 0.96 -12.86
CA VAL A 401 -3.46 -0.24 -12.95
C VAL A 401 -3.41 -1.11 -11.69
N SER A 402 -2.76 -0.65 -10.61
CA SER A 402 -2.95 -1.23 -9.27
C SER A 402 -4.30 -0.81 -8.63
N LYS A 403 -5.05 0.09 -9.26
CA LYS A 403 -6.36 0.58 -8.80
C LYS A 403 -7.46 0.30 -9.82
N GLU A 404 -8.63 -0.12 -9.33
CA GLU A 404 -9.75 -0.56 -10.17
C GLU A 404 -10.21 0.52 -11.17
N LYS A 405 -10.28 1.78 -10.74
CA LYS A 405 -10.65 2.92 -11.61
C LYS A 405 -9.82 2.98 -12.90
N TYR A 406 -8.50 2.82 -12.80
CA TYR A 406 -7.62 2.94 -13.97
C TYR A 406 -7.63 1.66 -14.81
N LYS A 407 -7.79 0.49 -14.18
CA LYS A 407 -8.03 -0.78 -14.86
C LYS A 407 -9.30 -0.71 -15.71
N ASP A 408 -10.41 -0.21 -15.18
CA ASP A 408 -11.68 -0.11 -15.91
C ASP A 408 -11.57 0.82 -17.14
N VAL A 409 -10.89 1.97 -16.97
CA VAL A 409 -10.59 2.88 -18.07
C VAL A 409 -9.74 2.20 -19.15
N PHE A 410 -8.72 1.44 -18.74
CA PHE A 410 -7.89 0.65 -19.66
C PHE A 410 -8.72 -0.40 -20.42
N MET A 411 -9.54 -1.19 -19.72
CA MET A 411 -10.37 -2.24 -20.33
C MET A 411 -11.40 -1.66 -21.31
N LYS A 412 -12.01 -0.52 -20.98
CA LYS A 412 -12.93 0.19 -21.88
C LYS A 412 -12.21 0.69 -23.15
N SER A 413 -11.02 1.27 -22.98
CA SER A 413 -10.22 1.77 -24.10
C SER A 413 -9.69 0.63 -24.97
N LEU A 414 -9.34 -0.51 -24.37
CA LEU A 414 -8.98 -1.75 -25.07
C LEU A 414 -10.11 -2.25 -25.97
N GLY A 415 -11.36 -2.26 -25.49
CA GLY A 415 -12.51 -2.68 -26.30
C GLY A 415 -12.68 -1.83 -27.57
N LYS A 416 -12.56 -0.50 -27.45
CA LYS A 416 -12.61 0.41 -28.60
C LYS A 416 -11.44 0.21 -29.56
N TRP A 417 -10.23 0.06 -29.03
CA TRP A 417 -9.04 -0.18 -29.83
C TRP A 417 -9.16 -1.51 -30.60
N ALA A 418 -9.62 -2.58 -29.96
CA ALA A 418 -9.86 -3.87 -30.61
C ALA A 418 -10.91 -3.77 -31.73
N GLU A 419 -12.01 -3.05 -31.51
CA GLU A 419 -13.01 -2.78 -32.56
C GLU A 419 -12.42 -1.98 -33.73
N ALA A 420 -11.61 -0.96 -33.42
CA ALA A 420 -10.96 -0.14 -34.43
C ALA A 420 -9.96 -0.94 -35.27
N MET A 421 -9.19 -1.83 -34.64
CA MET A 421 -8.25 -2.73 -35.30
C MET A 421 -8.96 -3.83 -36.12
N GLY A 422 -10.10 -4.34 -35.65
CA GLY A 422 -10.92 -5.30 -36.39
C GLY A 422 -11.50 -4.74 -37.69
N LYS A 423 -11.63 -3.40 -37.79
CA LYS A 423 -12.09 -2.67 -39.00
C LYS A 423 -10.93 -2.07 -39.82
N ASN A 424 -9.69 -2.48 -39.59
CA ASN A 424 -8.49 -1.89 -40.17
C ASN A 424 -8.12 -2.53 -41.53
N GLU A 425 -9.05 -2.54 -42.49
CA GLU A 425 -8.85 -3.20 -43.79
C GLU A 425 -7.75 -2.55 -44.64
N ASP A 426 -7.53 -1.23 -44.49
CA ASP A 426 -6.50 -0.49 -45.22
C ASP A 426 -5.11 -0.55 -44.57
N GLY A 427 -5.00 -1.19 -43.40
CA GLY A 427 -3.77 -1.33 -42.63
C GLY A 427 -3.22 -0.01 -42.08
N SER A 428 -3.99 1.09 -42.08
CA SER A 428 -3.53 2.41 -41.64
C SER A 428 -3.42 2.55 -40.12
N LYS A 429 -4.25 1.82 -39.36
CA LYS A 429 -4.22 1.85 -37.89
C LYS A 429 -3.11 0.94 -37.36
N PHE A 430 -2.32 1.45 -36.42
CA PHE A 430 -1.21 0.75 -35.80
C PHE A 430 -0.94 1.32 -34.39
N GLY A 431 0.04 0.74 -33.69
CA GLY A 431 0.39 1.16 -32.34
C GLY A 431 -0.48 0.54 -31.26
N TYR A 432 -0.37 1.10 -30.06
CA TYR A 432 -1.10 0.67 -28.86
C TYR A 432 -2.27 1.61 -28.55
N ILE A 433 -3.03 1.28 -27.50
CA ILE A 433 -4.28 1.94 -27.12
C ILE A 433 -4.07 3.41 -26.76
N ASP A 434 -4.98 4.28 -27.23
CA ASP A 434 -5.16 5.64 -26.74
C ASP A 434 -6.15 5.64 -25.57
N ILE A 435 -5.76 6.23 -24.43
CA ILE A 435 -6.61 6.29 -23.23
C ILE A 435 -7.58 7.46 -23.33
N GLU A 436 -8.86 7.18 -23.17
CA GLU A 436 -9.94 8.17 -23.23
C GLU A 436 -10.70 8.29 -21.90
N GLY A 437 -11.30 9.45 -21.64
CA GLY A 437 -12.18 9.66 -20.48
C GLY A 437 -11.46 9.76 -19.13
N LEU A 438 -10.17 10.06 -19.16
CA LEU A 438 -9.35 10.31 -17.99
C LEU A 438 -8.41 11.49 -18.25
N ASP A 439 -8.32 12.42 -17.30
CA ASP A 439 -7.31 13.48 -17.34
C ASP A 439 -5.94 12.87 -17.01
N LEU A 440 -5.11 12.71 -18.05
CA LEU A 440 -3.79 12.14 -17.94
C LEU A 440 -2.82 13.19 -17.39
N HIS A 441 -2.08 12.82 -16.35
CA HIS A 441 -1.12 13.72 -15.71
C HIS A 441 0.15 13.84 -16.55
N PRO A 442 0.67 15.06 -16.81
CA PRO A 442 1.95 15.23 -17.48
C PRO A 442 3.11 14.69 -16.63
N PHE A 443 4.07 14.07 -17.29
CA PHE A 443 5.19 13.37 -16.69
C PHE A 443 6.11 14.34 -15.91
N GLY A 444 6.31 14.08 -14.63
CA GLY A 444 7.21 14.89 -13.79
C GLY A 444 6.69 16.28 -13.44
N LYS A 445 5.43 16.63 -13.76
CA LYS A 445 4.81 17.78 -13.10
C LYS A 445 4.65 17.45 -11.62
N PRO A 446 5.20 18.27 -10.70
CA PRO A 446 4.94 18.08 -9.29
C PRO A 446 3.43 18.01 -9.10
N ILE A 447 2.95 17.02 -8.35
CA ILE A 447 1.56 16.98 -7.89
C ILE A 447 1.22 18.39 -7.43
N GLU A 448 0.18 18.98 -8.03
CA GLU A 448 -0.25 20.34 -7.75
C GLU A 448 -0.17 20.59 -6.24
N PRO A 449 0.53 21.64 -5.77
CA PRO A 449 0.78 21.84 -4.36
C PRO A 449 -0.50 21.78 -3.50
N SER A 450 -1.66 22.13 -4.07
CA SER A 450 -3.01 21.98 -3.49
C SER A 450 -3.42 20.53 -3.24
N LEU A 451 -3.16 19.61 -4.17
CA LEU A 451 -3.40 18.18 -4.00
C LEU A 451 -2.34 17.56 -3.08
N ARG A 452 -1.10 18.03 -3.18
CA ARG A 452 0.03 17.52 -2.40
C ARG A 452 -0.13 17.82 -0.91
N VAL A 453 -0.60 19.02 -0.54
CA VAL A 453 -0.89 19.36 0.86
C VAL A 453 -2.03 18.49 1.40
N ARG A 454 -3.11 18.27 0.62
CA ARG A 454 -4.22 17.41 1.06
C ARG A 454 -3.80 15.96 1.26
N ARG A 455 -2.96 15.42 0.36
CA ARG A 455 -2.36 14.07 0.55
C ARG A 455 -1.48 13.99 1.78
N ALA A 456 -0.68 15.02 2.06
CA ALA A 456 0.14 15.09 3.27
C ALA A 456 -0.74 15.13 4.54
N ILE A 457 -1.88 15.82 4.48
CA ILE A 457 -2.89 15.82 5.56
C ILE A 457 -3.46 14.43 5.77
N THR A 458 -3.91 13.76 4.71
CA THR A 458 -4.45 12.38 4.80
C THR A 458 -3.41 11.38 5.33
N ALA A 459 -2.12 11.58 5.02
CA ALA A 459 -1.02 10.73 5.49
C ALA A 459 -0.52 11.11 6.91
N ASN A 460 -1.10 12.12 7.55
CA ASN A 460 -0.68 12.65 8.84
C ASN A 460 0.80 13.10 8.88
N ASP A 461 1.30 13.76 7.82
CA ASP A 461 2.67 14.29 7.74
C ASP A 461 2.72 15.82 8.01
N PRO A 462 2.92 16.27 9.26
CA PRO A 462 2.93 17.69 9.60
C PRO A 462 4.16 18.43 9.06
N LEU A 463 5.30 17.76 8.86
CA LEU A 463 6.52 18.38 8.36
C LEU A 463 6.38 18.75 6.89
N LEU A 464 5.79 17.85 6.09
CA LEU A 464 5.51 18.11 4.69
C LEU A 464 4.44 19.20 4.54
N VAL A 465 3.37 19.17 5.34
CA VAL A 465 2.36 20.26 5.36
C VAL A 465 3.03 21.60 5.64
N LYS A 466 3.85 21.70 6.70
CA LYS A 466 4.58 22.93 7.05
C LYS A 466 5.50 23.41 5.91
N ARG A 467 6.20 22.49 5.26
CA ARG A 467 7.10 22.81 4.12
C ARG A 467 6.31 23.33 2.91
N ILE A 468 5.17 22.72 2.61
CA ILE A 468 4.32 23.14 1.49
C ILE A 468 3.71 24.52 1.79
N LEU A 469 3.15 24.73 2.97
CA LEU A 469 2.57 26.02 3.36
C LEU A 469 3.61 27.16 3.40
N LYS A 470 4.86 26.86 3.78
CA LYS A 470 5.96 27.83 3.70
C LYS A 470 6.23 28.32 2.28
N SER A 471 6.12 27.43 1.29
CA SER A 471 6.33 27.77 -0.13
C SER A 471 5.06 28.26 -0.83
N HIS A 472 3.89 27.88 -0.33
CA HIS A 472 2.58 28.19 -0.91
C HIS A 472 1.57 28.63 0.17
N PRO A 473 1.73 29.83 0.77
CA PRO A 473 0.86 30.27 1.86
C PRO A 473 -0.63 30.37 1.49
N ARG A 474 -0.93 30.63 0.21
CA ARG A 474 -2.32 30.68 -0.30
C ARG A 474 -3.09 29.36 -0.14
N LEU A 475 -2.38 28.25 0.06
CA LEU A 475 -2.97 26.93 0.27
C LEU A 475 -3.31 26.64 1.73
N LEU A 476 -3.28 27.63 2.62
CA LEU A 476 -3.66 27.45 4.02
C LEU A 476 -5.07 26.84 4.14
N HIS A 477 -6.06 27.45 3.50
CA HIS A 477 -7.45 26.95 3.51
C HIS A 477 -7.67 25.84 2.48
N ASN A 478 -7.33 26.08 1.21
CA ASN A 478 -7.36 25.07 0.12
C ASN A 478 -8.65 24.20 0.12
N PRO A 479 -9.82 24.81 -0.10
CA PRO A 479 -11.10 24.09 -0.13
C PRO A 479 -11.12 23.05 -1.26
N ASP A 480 -11.73 21.89 -1.02
CA ASP A 480 -11.87 20.85 -2.04
C ASP A 480 -12.89 21.26 -3.11
N PRO A 481 -12.52 21.37 -4.39
CA PRO A 481 -13.48 21.69 -5.44
C PRO A 481 -14.35 20.49 -5.84
N SER A 482 -14.09 19.27 -5.35
CA SER A 482 -14.87 18.10 -5.77
C SER A 482 -16.29 18.13 -5.20
N PRO A 483 -17.33 17.81 -6.00
CA PRO A 483 -18.73 17.84 -5.55
C PRO A 483 -19.02 17.01 -4.30
N GLU A 484 -18.26 15.94 -4.07
CA GLU A 484 -18.45 15.02 -2.95
C GLU A 484 -17.79 15.49 -1.64
N ALA A 485 -16.92 16.51 -1.70
CA ALA A 485 -16.06 16.90 -0.58
C ALA A 485 -16.52 18.18 0.15
N LEU A 486 -17.65 18.75 -0.26
CA LEU A 486 -18.37 19.84 0.43
C LEU A 486 -17.54 21.11 0.66
N SER A 487 -16.58 21.39 -0.23
CA SER A 487 -15.62 22.49 -0.06
C SER A 487 -14.87 22.50 1.27
N ASN A 488 -14.62 21.32 1.86
CA ASN A 488 -13.88 21.22 3.12
C ASN A 488 -12.46 21.79 2.98
N SER A 489 -12.08 22.69 3.89
CA SER A 489 -10.72 23.22 3.97
C SER A 489 -9.72 22.19 4.52
N ASN A 490 -8.43 22.51 4.49
CA ASN A 490 -7.37 21.68 5.08
C ASN A 490 -7.61 21.41 6.58
N LEU A 491 -8.10 22.40 7.35
CA LEU A 491 -8.38 22.20 8.76
C LEU A 491 -9.62 21.32 8.97
N HIS A 492 -10.65 21.45 8.13
CA HIS A 492 -11.80 20.54 8.15
C HIS A 492 -11.35 19.08 7.95
N LEU A 493 -10.49 18.84 6.96
CA LEU A 493 -9.94 17.50 6.68
C LEU A 493 -9.08 16.98 7.84
N ALA A 494 -8.18 17.80 8.38
CA ALA A 494 -7.36 17.40 9.53
C ALA A 494 -8.22 17.10 10.77
N ALA A 495 -9.26 17.90 10.99
CA ALA A 495 -10.17 17.77 12.11
C ALA A 495 -11.08 16.53 12.00
N SER A 496 -11.61 16.21 10.82
CA SER A 496 -12.41 15.00 10.60
C SER A 496 -11.60 13.71 10.74
N LEU A 497 -10.29 13.77 10.47
CA LEU A 497 -9.37 12.63 10.59
C LEU A 497 -8.71 12.51 11.98
N GLY A 498 -8.85 13.52 12.85
CA GLY A 498 -8.25 13.51 14.18
C GLY A 498 -6.74 13.83 14.21
N HIS A 499 -6.20 14.47 13.16
CA HIS A 499 -4.77 14.71 13.02
C HIS A 499 -4.30 15.95 13.79
N LEU A 500 -4.17 15.83 15.12
CA LEU A 500 -3.76 16.94 16.02
C LEU A 500 -2.47 17.66 15.59
N PRO A 501 -1.36 16.99 15.21
CA PRO A 501 -0.13 17.68 14.82
C PRO A 501 -0.34 18.62 13.63
N ILE A 502 -1.20 18.23 12.69
CA ILE A 502 -1.53 19.03 11.51
C ILE A 502 -2.48 20.17 11.87
N ALA A 503 -3.49 19.91 12.71
CA ALA A 503 -4.38 20.95 13.21
C ALA A 503 -3.58 22.07 13.91
N LYS A 504 -2.58 21.72 14.73
CA LYS A 504 -1.65 22.68 15.34
C LYS A 504 -0.93 23.52 14.29
N VAL A 505 -0.31 22.87 13.29
CA VAL A 505 0.37 23.57 12.20
C VAL A 505 -0.55 24.54 11.48
N LEU A 506 -1.76 24.13 11.10
CA LEU A 506 -2.71 24.97 10.36
C LEU A 506 -3.19 26.17 11.18
N VAL A 507 -3.56 25.96 12.44
CA VAL A 507 -4.01 27.04 13.34
C VAL A 507 -2.87 28.02 13.66
N ASP A 508 -1.65 27.52 13.88
CA ASP A 508 -0.47 28.36 14.11
C ASP A 508 -0.11 29.23 12.88
N HIS A 509 -0.52 28.82 11.67
CA HIS A 509 -0.38 29.62 10.44
C HIS A 509 -1.56 30.57 10.20
N GLY A 510 -2.51 30.67 11.14
CA GLY A 510 -3.63 31.62 11.09
C GLY A 510 -4.84 31.13 10.30
N HIS A 511 -5.06 29.80 10.18
CA HIS A 511 -6.20 29.27 9.41
C HIS A 511 -7.57 29.78 9.93
N GLU A 512 -7.70 30.06 11.21
CA GLU A 512 -8.98 30.50 11.81
C GLU A 512 -9.08 32.03 12.00
N HIS A 513 -8.23 32.82 11.32
CA HIS A 513 -8.22 34.28 11.43
C HIS A 513 -8.67 34.96 10.12
N PRO A 514 -9.54 35.99 10.14
CA PRO A 514 -10.17 36.59 11.34
C PRO A 514 -11.39 35.81 11.84
N ASP A 515 -11.96 34.96 11.00
CA ASP A 515 -13.15 34.15 11.28
C ASP A 515 -12.86 32.68 10.94
N PRO A 516 -13.59 31.72 11.55
CA PRO A 516 -13.45 30.32 11.23
C PRO A 516 -13.83 30.03 9.77
N ALA A 517 -13.06 29.16 9.11
CA ALA A 517 -13.44 28.69 7.79
C ALA A 517 -14.70 27.84 7.88
N LEU A 518 -15.59 27.97 6.89
CA LEU A 518 -16.85 27.23 6.81
C LEU A 518 -16.90 26.41 5.52
N ASN A 519 -17.40 25.19 5.61
CA ASN A 519 -17.69 24.35 4.44
C ASN A 519 -19.07 24.67 3.83
N GLU A 520 -19.51 23.95 2.80
CA GLU A 520 -20.82 24.17 2.13
C GLU A 520 -22.03 24.02 3.04
N HIS A 521 -21.91 23.28 4.13
CA HIS A 521 -22.95 23.13 5.15
C HIS A 521 -22.79 24.14 6.29
N HIS A 522 -21.95 25.16 6.12
CA HIS A 522 -21.60 26.12 7.16
C HIS A 522 -21.04 25.47 8.44
N GLN A 523 -20.46 24.28 8.34
CA GLN A 523 -19.84 23.60 9.47
C GLN A 523 -18.44 24.15 9.71
N THR A 524 -18.01 24.14 10.96
CA THR A 524 -16.63 24.46 11.37
C THR A 524 -15.80 23.18 11.49
N ALA A 525 -14.48 23.31 11.50
CA ALA A 525 -13.58 22.18 11.80
C ALA A 525 -13.87 21.56 13.19
N LEU A 526 -14.26 22.39 14.18
CA LEU A 526 -14.63 21.92 15.51
C LEU A 526 -15.87 21.01 15.47
N MET A 527 -16.89 21.35 14.67
CA MET A 527 -18.08 20.49 14.51
C MET A 527 -17.72 19.13 13.92
N LEU A 528 -16.84 19.09 12.91
CA LEU A 528 -16.42 17.82 12.30
C LEU A 528 -15.60 16.95 13.27
N ALA A 529 -14.69 17.56 14.03
CA ALA A 529 -13.95 16.85 15.09
C ALA A 529 -14.89 16.35 16.20
N ALA A 530 -15.88 17.16 16.59
CA ALA A 530 -16.85 16.82 17.62
C ALA A 530 -17.78 15.68 17.18
N ALA A 531 -18.27 15.70 15.93
CA ALA A 531 -19.09 14.62 15.36
C ALA A 531 -18.32 13.29 15.26
N ALA A 532 -17.02 13.35 14.98
CA ALA A 532 -16.15 12.18 14.84
C ALA A 532 -15.53 11.69 16.17
N GLY A 533 -15.67 12.43 17.27
CA GLY A 533 -15.17 12.03 18.58
C GLY A 533 -13.69 12.30 18.85
N HIS A 534 -13.06 13.17 18.05
CA HIS A 534 -11.61 13.44 18.12
C HIS A 534 -11.24 14.38 19.28
N THR A 535 -11.22 13.80 20.48
CA THR A 535 -11.06 14.50 21.78
C THR A 535 -9.87 15.47 21.81
N GLU A 536 -8.69 15.06 21.35
CA GLU A 536 -7.49 15.91 21.39
C GLU A 536 -7.59 17.13 20.48
N VAL A 537 -8.14 16.96 19.27
CA VAL A 537 -8.36 18.05 18.33
C VAL A 537 -9.41 19.02 18.87
N VAL A 538 -10.49 18.49 19.46
CA VAL A 538 -11.53 19.32 20.09
C VAL A 538 -10.97 20.15 21.24
N HIS A 539 -10.19 19.54 22.14
CA HIS A 539 -9.54 20.27 23.23
C HIS A 539 -8.67 21.41 22.69
N PHE A 540 -7.80 21.11 21.73
CA PHE A 540 -6.91 22.10 21.12
C PHE A 540 -7.67 23.26 20.46
N LEU A 541 -8.73 22.96 19.70
CA LEU A 541 -9.54 23.99 19.06
C LEU A 541 -10.34 24.82 20.09
N CYS A 542 -10.86 24.21 21.15
CA CYS A 542 -11.55 24.95 22.21
C CYS A 542 -10.62 25.91 22.98
N GLU A 543 -9.37 25.51 23.20
CA GLU A 543 -8.36 26.34 23.84
C GLU A 543 -7.98 27.56 22.97
N ARG A 544 -7.88 27.37 21.65
CA ARG A 544 -7.46 28.43 20.71
C ARG A 544 -8.61 29.30 20.20
N THR A 545 -9.79 28.73 19.97
CA THR A 545 -10.94 29.40 19.33
C THR A 545 -12.28 29.12 20.05
N PRO A 546 -12.41 29.41 21.36
CA PRO A 546 -13.63 29.08 22.12
C PRO A 546 -14.91 29.75 21.60
N HIS A 547 -14.78 30.88 20.89
CA HIS A 547 -15.90 31.60 20.29
C HIS A 547 -16.64 30.79 19.19
N VAL A 548 -16.02 29.74 18.63
CA VAL A 548 -16.63 28.92 17.56
C VAL A 548 -17.53 27.80 18.09
N ILE A 549 -17.49 27.51 19.39
CA ILE A 549 -18.24 26.40 20.03
C ILE A 549 -19.74 26.50 19.74
N LEU A 550 -20.30 27.72 19.79
CA LEU A 550 -21.72 28.00 19.61
C LEU A 550 -22.09 28.44 18.19
N ARG A 551 -21.14 28.41 17.25
CA ARG A 551 -21.39 28.68 15.83
C ARG A 551 -22.39 27.63 15.31
N ARG A 552 -23.19 28.01 14.32
CA ARG A 552 -24.27 27.19 13.79
C ARG A 552 -24.04 26.81 12.33
N ASP A 553 -24.33 25.56 12.01
CA ASP A 553 -24.39 25.04 10.63
C ASP A 553 -25.70 25.47 9.92
N ILE A 554 -25.90 25.03 8.67
CA ILE A 554 -27.13 25.31 7.90
C ILE A 554 -28.42 24.80 8.57
N ARG A 555 -28.32 23.82 9.47
CA ARG A 555 -29.44 23.25 10.24
C ARG A 555 -29.56 23.85 11.63
N TRP A 556 -28.79 24.90 11.94
CA TRP A 556 -28.72 25.55 13.25
C TRP A 556 -28.12 24.71 14.37
N ARG A 557 -27.36 23.67 14.02
CA ARG A 557 -26.65 22.82 14.97
C ARG A 557 -25.28 23.41 15.30
N ASP A 558 -24.88 23.26 16.55
CA ASP A 558 -23.56 23.62 17.06
C ASP A 558 -22.72 22.38 17.42
N ALA A 559 -21.45 22.58 17.80
CA ALA A 559 -20.55 21.46 18.11
C ALA A 559 -21.05 20.60 19.29
N ILE A 560 -21.81 21.19 20.22
CA ILE A 560 -22.39 20.50 21.38
C ILE A 560 -23.47 19.52 20.90
N MET A 561 -24.32 19.93 19.96
CA MET A 561 -25.32 19.06 19.35
C MET A 561 -24.68 17.93 18.54
N GLU A 562 -23.62 18.20 17.78
CA GLU A 562 -22.92 17.17 17.00
C GLU A 562 -22.23 16.13 17.91
N ALA A 563 -21.55 16.56 18.97
CA ALA A 563 -20.97 15.65 19.97
C ALA A 563 -22.05 14.79 20.64
N SER A 564 -23.20 15.40 20.96
CA SER A 564 -24.32 14.71 21.61
C SER A 564 -25.00 13.69 20.70
N ARG A 565 -25.09 14.01 19.41
CA ARG A 565 -25.58 13.09 18.37
C ARG A 565 -24.64 11.90 18.18
N GLY A 566 -23.33 12.14 18.16
CA GLY A 566 -22.30 11.10 18.00
C GLY A 566 -22.04 10.25 19.25
N GLY A 567 -22.52 10.67 20.42
CA GLY A 567 -22.36 9.93 21.69
C GLY A 567 -21.02 10.21 22.39
N HIS A 568 -20.33 11.27 22.01
CA HIS A 568 -18.97 11.57 22.45
C HIS A 568 -18.96 12.37 23.76
N ASP A 569 -19.16 11.68 24.89
CA ASP A 569 -19.31 12.32 26.20
C ASP A 569 -18.07 13.14 26.63
N THR A 570 -16.86 12.63 26.44
CA THR A 570 -15.63 13.36 26.76
C THR A 570 -15.50 14.66 25.95
N VAL A 571 -15.84 14.61 24.65
CA VAL A 571 -15.88 15.79 23.78
C VAL A 571 -16.91 16.79 24.29
N LEU A 572 -18.10 16.32 24.68
CA LEU A 572 -19.15 17.16 25.24
C LEU A 572 -18.68 17.86 26.53
N GLN A 573 -18.03 17.15 27.44
CA GLN A 573 -17.50 17.73 28.68
C GLN A 573 -16.49 18.84 28.40
N ILE A 574 -15.58 18.64 27.43
CA ILE A 574 -14.63 19.66 26.99
C ILE A 574 -15.37 20.89 26.44
N LEU A 575 -16.31 20.69 25.52
CA LEU A 575 -17.09 21.79 24.92
C LEU A 575 -17.83 22.61 25.98
N LEU A 576 -18.46 21.95 26.95
CA LEU A 576 -19.18 22.61 28.05
C LEU A 576 -18.26 23.33 29.03
N THR A 577 -16.99 22.92 29.12
CA THR A 577 -15.99 23.58 29.97
C THR A 577 -15.51 24.89 29.35
N TYR A 578 -15.28 24.91 28.04
CA TYR A 578 -14.72 26.07 27.33
C TYR A 578 -15.75 27.03 26.75
N VAL A 579 -17.06 26.72 26.82
CA VAL A 579 -18.10 27.55 26.22
C VAL A 579 -18.22 28.93 26.91
N PRO A 580 -18.12 30.05 26.17
CA PRO A 580 -18.07 31.39 26.79
C PRO A 580 -19.32 31.82 27.57
N GLU A 581 -20.51 31.40 27.12
CA GLU A 581 -21.80 31.75 27.74
C GLU A 581 -22.16 30.83 28.94
N GLY A 582 -21.29 29.87 29.26
CA GLY A 582 -21.48 28.88 30.31
C GLY A 582 -22.35 27.68 29.89
N ALA A 583 -22.08 26.53 30.51
CA ALA A 583 -22.70 25.24 30.15
C ALA A 583 -24.23 25.27 30.16
N ARG A 584 -24.84 25.92 31.17
CA ARG A 584 -26.30 25.98 31.34
C ARG A 584 -27.01 26.70 30.20
N ALA A 585 -26.47 27.81 29.71
CA ALA A 585 -27.07 28.53 28.60
C ALA A 585 -26.88 27.75 27.28
N ALA A 586 -25.69 27.16 27.10
CA ALA A 586 -25.33 26.43 25.90
C ALA A 586 -26.24 25.21 25.64
N VAL A 587 -26.56 24.41 26.66
CA VAL A 587 -27.40 23.20 26.52
C VAL A 587 -28.87 23.48 26.21
N GLN A 588 -29.31 24.73 26.31
CA GLN A 588 -30.69 25.16 26.01
C GLN A 588 -30.89 25.56 24.55
N ARG A 589 -29.81 25.66 23.79
CA ARG A 589 -29.87 25.98 22.36
C ARG A 589 -30.53 24.83 21.60
N ALA A 590 -31.18 25.19 20.51
CA ALA A 590 -31.88 24.25 19.64
C ALA A 590 -31.51 24.49 18.16
N ASP A 591 -31.70 23.44 17.37
CA ASP A 591 -31.62 23.46 15.91
C ASP A 591 -32.90 24.08 15.28
N LEU A 592 -33.00 24.05 13.94
CA LEU A 592 -34.18 24.57 13.20
C LEU A 592 -35.49 23.88 13.58
N ASP A 593 -35.42 22.62 13.98
CA ASP A 593 -36.56 21.79 14.34
C ASP A 593 -36.89 21.91 15.85
N GLY A 594 -36.17 22.76 16.58
CA GLY A 594 -36.36 22.92 18.02
C GLY A 594 -35.74 21.79 18.86
N ASN A 595 -34.95 20.90 18.26
CA ASN A 595 -34.22 19.85 18.96
C ASN A 595 -33.01 20.42 19.69
N THR A 596 -32.91 20.13 20.98
CA THR A 596 -31.72 20.45 21.79
C THR A 596 -30.69 19.32 21.73
N ALA A 597 -29.49 19.55 22.27
CA ALA A 597 -28.49 18.50 22.46
C ALA A 597 -29.06 17.25 23.19
N LEU A 598 -30.01 17.45 24.12
CA LEU A 598 -30.66 16.38 24.86
C LEU A 598 -31.57 15.52 23.97
N HIS A 599 -32.24 16.13 22.98
CA HIS A 599 -33.02 15.40 21.99
C HIS A 599 -32.10 14.50 21.15
N PHE A 600 -30.99 15.03 20.63
CA PHE A 600 -30.04 14.25 19.84
C PHE A 600 -29.39 13.11 20.62
N ALA A 601 -29.03 13.34 21.89
CA ALA A 601 -28.50 12.29 22.75
C ALA A 601 -29.54 11.17 22.98
N SER A 602 -30.81 11.53 23.18
CA SER A 602 -31.89 10.57 23.42
C SER A 602 -32.25 9.77 22.16
N SER A 603 -32.34 10.42 20.99
CA SER A 603 -32.64 9.74 19.72
C SER A 603 -31.55 8.79 19.24
N ASN A 604 -30.34 8.87 19.80
CA ASN A 604 -29.25 7.95 19.46
C ASN A 604 -28.93 6.99 20.63
N GLY A 605 -29.66 7.08 21.74
CA GLY A 605 -29.46 6.21 22.90
C GLY A 605 -28.17 6.46 23.68
N ASN A 606 -27.62 7.68 23.63
CA ASN A 606 -26.32 8.03 24.20
C ASN A 606 -26.43 8.32 25.70
N LEU A 607 -26.44 7.25 26.52
CA LEU A 607 -26.74 7.33 27.96
C LEU A 607 -25.81 8.25 28.76
N LEU A 608 -24.49 8.19 28.53
CA LEU A 608 -23.53 9.05 29.24
C LEU A 608 -23.76 10.53 28.92
N VAL A 609 -23.97 10.84 27.64
CA VAL A 609 -24.28 12.19 27.16
C VAL A 609 -25.56 12.74 27.80
N LEU A 610 -26.62 11.93 27.91
CA LEU A 610 -27.86 12.32 28.59
C LEU A 610 -27.61 12.76 30.04
N ARG A 611 -26.77 12.01 30.75
CA ARG A 611 -26.39 12.34 32.13
C ARG A 611 -25.62 13.66 32.22
N THR A 612 -24.63 13.83 31.35
CA THR A 612 -23.80 15.04 31.30
C THR A 612 -24.62 16.28 30.95
N LEU A 613 -25.53 16.19 29.99
CA LEU A 613 -26.42 17.29 29.61
C LEU A 613 -27.38 17.69 30.74
N LEU A 614 -27.99 16.71 31.43
CA LEU A 614 -28.85 17.00 32.58
C LEU A 614 -28.07 17.59 33.76
N ALA A 615 -26.85 17.13 34.01
CA ALA A 615 -25.97 17.71 35.01
C ALA A 615 -25.57 19.15 34.68
N ALA A 616 -25.37 19.46 33.39
CA ALA A 616 -25.15 20.81 32.88
C ALA A 616 -26.42 21.69 32.90
N GLY A 617 -27.58 21.13 33.23
CA GLY A 617 -28.83 21.85 33.40
C GLY A 617 -29.72 21.91 32.16
N ALA A 618 -29.64 20.93 31.26
CA ALA A 618 -30.56 20.78 30.14
C ALA A 618 -32.01 20.62 30.60
N ASP A 619 -32.95 21.19 29.85
CA ASP A 619 -34.38 21.10 30.14
C ASP A 619 -34.97 19.83 29.51
N ALA A 620 -35.39 18.89 30.36
CA ALA A 620 -35.98 17.62 29.94
C ALA A 620 -37.41 17.77 29.38
N GLU A 621 -38.12 18.82 29.78
CA GLU A 621 -39.49 19.09 29.37
C GLU A 621 -39.59 19.96 28.12
N ARG A 622 -38.43 20.41 27.60
CA ARG A 622 -38.37 21.20 26.37
C ARG A 622 -38.95 20.39 25.22
N ARG A 623 -39.91 21.00 24.52
CA ARG A 623 -40.56 20.42 23.33
C ARG A 623 -40.00 21.02 22.05
N ASN A 624 -39.75 20.16 21.08
CA ASN A 624 -39.40 20.56 19.71
C ASN A 624 -40.65 20.98 18.91
N VAL A 625 -40.50 21.29 17.62
CA VAL A 625 -41.62 21.76 16.77
C VAL A 625 -42.74 20.72 16.61
N TRP A 626 -42.46 19.43 16.84
CA TRP A 626 -43.45 18.35 16.82
C TRP A 626 -44.05 18.06 18.20
N SER A 627 -43.83 18.96 19.17
CA SER A 627 -44.27 18.81 20.56
C SER A 627 -43.65 17.61 21.29
N TRP A 628 -42.56 17.03 20.77
CA TRP A 628 -41.85 15.94 21.41
C TRP A 628 -40.81 16.47 22.40
N THR A 629 -40.79 15.89 23.60
CA THR A 629 -39.68 16.02 24.56
C THR A 629 -38.57 15.05 24.20
N ALA A 630 -37.38 15.25 24.78
CA ALA A 630 -36.26 14.32 24.61
C ALA A 630 -36.63 12.87 25.00
N MET A 631 -37.52 12.68 25.98
CA MET A 631 -38.02 11.37 26.38
C MET A 631 -38.87 10.71 25.29
N SER A 632 -39.82 11.45 24.70
CA SER A 632 -40.61 10.94 23.57
C SER A 632 -39.81 10.80 22.26
N TYR A 633 -38.64 11.42 22.20
CA TYR A 633 -37.72 11.38 21.07
C TYR A 633 -36.70 10.23 21.17
N SER A 634 -36.79 9.41 22.22
CA SER A 634 -35.87 8.29 22.48
C SER A 634 -36.00 7.22 21.38
N ALA A 635 -34.87 6.78 20.82
CA ALA A 635 -34.87 5.69 19.84
C ALA A 635 -34.98 4.29 20.48
N THR A 636 -34.71 4.17 21.79
CA THR A 636 -34.75 2.90 22.50
C THR A 636 -35.50 3.02 23.82
N VAL A 637 -36.19 1.95 24.21
CA VAL A 637 -36.85 1.82 25.53
C VAL A 637 -35.84 2.01 26.66
N GLN A 638 -34.61 1.55 26.47
CA GLN A 638 -33.54 1.71 27.45
C GLN A 638 -33.19 3.19 27.68
N ALA A 639 -33.03 3.99 26.61
CA ALA A 639 -32.72 5.41 26.72
C ALA A 639 -33.88 6.18 27.36
N GLU A 640 -35.12 5.84 27.01
CA GLU A 640 -36.31 6.42 27.61
C GLU A 640 -36.37 6.16 29.13
N VAL A 641 -36.25 4.90 29.54
CA VAL A 641 -36.28 4.49 30.95
C VAL A 641 -35.12 5.12 31.73
N TYR A 642 -33.93 5.14 31.13
CA TYR A 642 -32.75 5.75 31.74
C TYR A 642 -32.91 7.26 31.92
N LEU A 643 -33.38 7.96 30.89
CA LEU A 643 -33.63 9.40 30.94
C LEU A 643 -34.69 9.72 31.98
N LYS A 644 -35.77 8.94 32.06
CA LYS A 644 -36.81 9.08 33.09
C LYS A 644 -36.22 8.95 34.50
N GLY A 645 -35.36 7.95 34.73
CA GLY A 645 -34.66 7.79 36.01
C GLY A 645 -33.76 8.98 36.36
N LEU A 646 -33.02 9.51 35.38
CA LEU A 646 -32.17 10.68 35.58
C LEU A 646 -32.96 11.96 35.90
N VAL A 647 -34.09 12.18 35.23
CA VAL A 647 -34.95 13.35 35.48
C VAL A 647 -35.47 13.33 36.92
N THR A 648 -36.01 12.20 37.37
CA THR A 648 -36.48 12.02 38.75
C THR A 648 -35.37 12.29 39.78
N GLU A 649 -34.15 11.81 39.52
CA GLU A 649 -33.01 12.05 40.42
C GLU A 649 -32.58 13.53 40.44
N VAL A 650 -32.61 14.21 39.29
CA VAL A 650 -32.30 15.65 39.21
C VAL A 650 -33.35 16.48 39.95
N GLU A 651 -34.62 16.15 39.84
CA GLU A 651 -35.72 16.80 40.57
C GLU A 651 -35.59 16.58 42.08
N ARG A 652 -35.32 15.34 42.51
CA ARG A 652 -35.06 15.01 43.92
C ARG A 652 -33.89 15.83 44.47
N ARG A 653 -32.78 15.94 43.72
CA ARG A 653 -31.62 16.76 44.11
C ARG A 653 -31.93 18.26 44.19
N LYS A 654 -32.81 18.78 43.32
CA LYS A 654 -33.26 20.18 43.39
C LYS A 654 -34.05 20.44 44.68
N LEU A 655 -34.96 19.54 45.04
CA LEU A 655 -35.73 19.61 46.28
C LEU A 655 -34.80 19.61 47.51
N VAL A 656 -33.88 18.64 47.58
CA VAL A 656 -32.89 18.57 48.68
C VAL A 656 -32.02 19.83 48.74
N ARG A 657 -31.57 20.38 47.61
CA ARG A 657 -30.81 21.65 47.60
C ARG A 657 -31.65 22.83 48.09
N GLN A 658 -32.92 22.90 47.73
CA GLN A 658 -33.84 23.95 48.21
C GLN A 658 -34.07 23.84 49.72
N GLU A 659 -34.25 22.62 50.24
CA GLU A 659 -34.37 22.36 51.68
C GLU A 659 -33.10 22.75 52.43
N VAL A 660 -31.92 22.35 51.93
CA VAL A 660 -30.62 22.73 52.51
C VAL A 660 -30.41 24.25 52.48
N GLU A 661 -30.83 24.94 51.41
CA GLU A 661 -30.71 26.39 51.30
C GLU A 661 -31.70 27.11 52.23
N GLN A 662 -32.91 26.58 52.41
CA GLN A 662 -33.88 27.06 53.41
C GLN A 662 -33.36 26.85 54.84
N LEU A 663 -32.73 25.71 55.13
CA LEU A 663 -32.05 25.43 56.39
C LEU A 663 -30.87 26.39 56.64
N LYS A 664 -30.02 26.63 55.64
CA LYS A 664 -28.91 27.61 55.73
C LYS A 664 -29.41 29.04 55.99
N ASN A 665 -30.49 29.44 55.33
CA ASN A 665 -31.11 30.76 55.54
C ASN A 665 -31.80 30.86 56.92
N SER A 666 -32.37 29.77 57.43
CA SER A 666 -32.94 29.70 58.78
C SER A 666 -31.85 29.75 59.88
N VAL A 667 -30.71 29.09 59.68
CA VAL A 667 -29.55 29.14 60.59
C VAL A 667 -28.87 30.51 60.58
N LYS A 668 -28.72 31.17 59.41
CA LYS A 668 -28.25 32.56 59.34
C LYS A 668 -29.21 33.56 60.01
N GLY A 669 -30.51 33.29 59.98
CA GLY A 669 -31.52 34.07 60.70
C GLY A 669 -31.47 33.90 62.23
N ALA A 670 -31.09 32.72 62.72
CA ALA A 670 -30.98 32.43 64.16
C ALA A 670 -29.72 33.02 64.83
N ALA A 671 -28.64 33.26 64.07
CA ALA A 671 -27.39 33.82 64.60
C ALA A 671 -27.42 35.35 64.86
N SER A 672 -28.51 36.05 64.49
CA SER A 672 -28.60 37.52 64.64
C SER A 672 -29.27 38.00 65.94
N ILE A 673 -29.62 37.13 66.89
CA ILE A 673 -30.27 37.54 68.15
C ILE A 673 -29.62 36.89 69.38
N LYS A 674 -28.92 37.75 70.15
CA LYS A 674 -28.38 37.61 71.54
C LYS A 674 -26.96 37.04 71.74
N GLY A 675 -25.99 37.96 71.65
CA GLY A 675 -24.97 38.32 72.66
C GLY A 675 -24.37 37.26 73.61
N GLY A 676 -23.06 37.02 73.47
CA GLY A 676 -22.18 36.42 74.47
C GLY A 676 -20.91 35.86 73.84
N ALA A 677 -19.75 36.46 74.13
CA ALA A 677 -18.48 36.24 73.44
C ALA A 677 -17.97 34.77 73.45
N VAL A 678 -17.81 34.18 72.26
CA VAL A 678 -16.73 33.22 71.94
C VAL A 678 -16.34 33.46 70.48
N ARG A 679 -15.06 33.73 70.23
CA ARG A 679 -14.48 33.86 68.89
C ARG A 679 -14.52 32.48 68.23
N VAL A 680 -15.35 32.31 67.20
CA VAL A 680 -15.22 31.21 66.23
C VAL A 680 -14.71 31.83 64.95
N VAL A 681 -13.51 31.43 64.55
CA VAL A 681 -12.96 31.72 63.23
C VAL A 681 -13.65 30.75 62.27
N GLU A 682 -14.68 31.21 61.56
CA GLU A 682 -15.09 30.56 60.32
C GLU A 682 -14.20 31.12 59.22
N GLN A 683 -13.29 30.27 58.74
CA GLN A 683 -12.55 30.48 57.50
C GLN A 683 -13.54 30.71 56.36
N ASP A 684 -13.45 31.89 55.75
CA ASP A 684 -14.04 32.16 54.45
C ASP A 684 -13.62 31.07 53.46
N VAL A 685 -14.55 30.21 53.05
CA VAL A 685 -14.43 29.54 51.75
C VAL A 685 -14.95 30.53 50.72
N GLU A 686 -14.11 31.52 50.42
CA GLU A 686 -14.24 32.26 49.18
C GLU A 686 -14.11 31.27 48.01
N LEU A 687 -15.09 31.34 47.11
CA LEU A 687 -14.97 30.90 45.74
C LEU A 687 -13.88 31.73 45.05
N THR A 688 -12.61 31.40 45.27
CA THR A 688 -11.52 31.94 44.46
C THR A 688 -11.27 31.01 43.28
N ALA A 689 -11.49 31.62 42.11
CA ALA A 689 -11.08 31.17 40.79
C ALA A 689 -9.69 30.50 40.78
N PHE A 690 -9.55 29.52 39.89
CA PHE A 690 -8.28 28.95 39.48
C PHE A 690 -7.31 30.05 38.98
N ALA A 691 -6.28 30.34 39.77
CA ALA A 691 -4.99 30.84 39.27
C ALA A 691 -3.85 30.57 40.29
N GLY A 692 -2.96 29.63 39.95
CA GLY A 692 -1.50 29.65 40.16
C GLY A 692 -0.81 29.84 41.54
N PHE A 693 -0.03 28.80 41.92
CA PHE A 693 1.36 28.77 42.47
C PHE A 693 1.73 28.85 44.00
N SER A 694 2.39 27.74 44.45
CA SER A 694 3.65 27.55 45.26
C SER A 694 3.80 27.76 46.80
N ILE A 695 4.25 26.65 47.48
CA ILE A 695 5.36 26.40 48.48
C ILE A 695 5.31 27.21 49.83
N ASP A 696 5.61 26.75 51.07
CA ASP A 696 6.35 25.63 51.69
C ASP A 696 5.97 25.37 53.18
N MET A 697 6.41 24.21 53.68
CA MET A 697 6.90 23.82 55.03
C MET A 697 6.12 24.08 56.34
N GLY A 698 5.83 22.97 57.05
CA GLY A 698 6.45 22.78 58.38
C GLY A 698 5.56 22.47 59.60
N SER A 699 5.50 21.18 59.94
CA SER A 699 5.67 20.63 61.31
C SER A 699 4.48 20.49 62.29
N LYS A 700 4.23 19.21 62.63
CA LYS A 700 4.34 18.57 63.97
C LYS A 700 3.15 18.51 64.96
N LEU A 701 2.90 17.24 65.34
CA LEU A 701 2.62 16.64 66.67
C LEU A 701 1.17 16.44 67.18
N ASP A 702 0.78 15.15 67.18
CA ASP A 702 0.52 14.26 68.33
C ASP A 702 -0.74 14.37 69.23
N ALA A 703 -1.57 13.33 69.09
CA ALA A 703 -1.78 12.23 70.06
C ALA A 703 -2.95 12.25 71.09
N THR A 704 -3.75 11.15 71.02
CA THR A 704 -4.22 10.25 72.12
C THR A 704 -5.33 10.76 73.08
N VAL A 705 -6.30 9.99 73.63
CA VAL A 705 -6.65 8.55 73.64
C VAL A 705 -8.07 8.33 74.22
N ALA A 706 -8.78 7.34 73.67
CA ALA A 706 -9.76 6.35 74.20
C ALA A 706 -10.80 6.68 75.30
N SER A 707 -12.03 6.17 75.15
CA SER A 707 -12.37 4.77 75.51
C SER A 707 -13.89 4.50 75.56
N HIS A 708 -14.28 3.33 75.06
CA HIS A 708 -15.37 2.41 75.48
C HIS A 708 -16.29 1.88 74.35
N GLN A 709 -16.24 0.56 74.22
CA GLN A 709 -17.08 -0.41 73.48
C GLN A 709 -17.49 -1.50 74.52
N PRO A 710 -18.34 -2.53 74.26
CA PRO A 710 -19.33 -2.82 73.18
C PRO A 710 -20.71 -3.26 73.82
N PRO A 711 -21.71 -3.99 73.22
CA PRO A 711 -21.72 -4.76 71.96
C PRO A 711 -23.02 -4.83 71.11
N VAL A 712 -22.85 -5.51 69.95
CA VAL A 712 -23.81 -6.17 69.02
C VAL A 712 -24.43 -5.34 67.87
N GLU A 713 -23.88 -5.63 66.68
CA GLU A 713 -24.45 -5.70 65.31
C GLU A 713 -25.63 -4.78 64.93
N GLU A 714 -25.31 -3.65 64.30
CA GLU A 714 -26.07 -3.07 63.18
C GLU A 714 -25.07 -2.70 62.07
N GLU A 715 -25.27 -3.23 60.86
CA GLU A 715 -24.53 -2.83 59.67
C GLU A 715 -24.85 -1.35 59.35
N PRO A 716 -23.85 -0.46 59.17
CA PRO A 716 -24.12 0.84 58.59
C PRO A 716 -24.16 0.72 57.07
N GLU A 717 -25.32 1.07 56.50
CA GLU A 717 -25.45 1.65 55.17
C GLU A 717 -24.33 2.67 54.94
N TYR A 718 -23.41 2.40 53.99
CA TYR A 718 -22.81 3.35 53.04
C TYR A 718 -21.65 2.68 52.28
N LEU A 719 -21.75 2.61 50.94
CA LEU A 719 -20.60 2.49 50.04
C LEU A 719 -20.53 3.77 49.18
N PRO A 720 -19.44 4.55 49.23
CA PRO A 720 -19.21 5.67 48.34
C PRO A 720 -18.60 5.17 47.01
N TYR A 721 -19.16 5.58 45.87
CA TYR A 721 -18.50 5.46 44.56
C TYR A 721 -17.23 6.36 44.52
N PRO A 722 -16.15 6.01 43.77
CA PRO A 722 -16.26 5.57 42.37
C PRO A 722 -15.34 4.39 41.96
N ALA A 723 -15.94 3.26 41.56
CA ALA A 723 -15.26 2.30 40.68
C ALA A 723 -15.55 2.66 39.21
N THR A 724 -14.60 3.34 38.56
CA THR A 724 -14.64 3.57 37.11
C THR A 724 -14.24 2.28 36.41
N LYS A 725 -15.20 1.40 36.08
CA LYS A 725 -14.96 0.28 35.16
C LYS A 725 -14.74 0.84 33.74
N LEU A 726 -13.48 0.97 33.34
CA LEU A 726 -13.10 0.97 31.93
C LEU A 726 -13.01 -0.50 31.51
N ILE A 727 -13.81 -0.94 30.52
CA ILE A 727 -13.64 -2.24 29.86
C ILE A 727 -13.17 -1.93 28.45
N ILE A 728 -11.89 -2.12 28.16
CA ILE A 728 -11.39 -2.17 26.79
C ILE A 728 -11.43 -3.65 26.38
N ALA A 729 -12.40 -4.03 25.57
CA ALA A 729 -12.41 -5.34 24.91
C ALA A 729 -11.81 -5.17 23.52
N GLN A 730 -10.62 -5.74 23.29
CA GLN A 730 -10.06 -5.86 21.94
C GLN A 730 -10.30 -7.29 21.46
N TYR A 731 -10.99 -7.42 20.33
CA TYR A 731 -11.41 -8.69 19.75
C TYR A 731 -10.33 -9.17 18.77
N TRP A 732 -9.81 -10.38 18.98
CA TRP A 732 -8.90 -11.00 18.02
C TRP A 732 -9.37 -12.40 17.65
N ASN A 733 -9.43 -12.65 16.33
CA ASN A 733 -9.57 -13.98 15.77
C ASN A 733 -8.15 -14.51 15.51
N CYS A 734 -7.75 -15.54 16.24
CA CYS A 734 -6.44 -16.17 16.08
C CYS A 734 -6.57 -17.37 15.13
N SER A 735 -6.01 -17.23 13.92
CA SER A 735 -6.05 -18.21 12.84
C SER A 735 -5.11 -19.41 13.06
N ARG A 736 -5.13 -20.03 14.24
CA ARG A 736 -4.53 -21.35 14.48
C ARG A 736 -5.58 -22.45 14.33
N ASP A 737 -5.15 -23.69 14.16
CA ASP A 737 -6.02 -24.85 14.01
C ASP A 737 -6.05 -25.68 15.31
N PRO A 738 -7.19 -25.81 16.01
CA PRO A 738 -8.49 -25.21 15.71
C PRO A 738 -8.58 -23.73 16.12
N PRO A 739 -9.39 -22.92 15.43
CA PRO A 739 -9.52 -21.50 15.73
C PRO A 739 -10.10 -21.25 17.12
N PHE A 740 -9.60 -20.22 17.80
CA PHE A 740 -10.09 -19.78 19.09
C PHE A 740 -10.22 -18.26 19.14
N TRP A 741 -11.17 -17.82 19.97
CA TRP A 741 -11.42 -16.42 20.28
C TRP A 741 -10.72 -16.07 21.59
N GLY A 742 -9.93 -14.99 21.57
CA GLY A 742 -9.31 -14.43 22.77
C GLY A 742 -9.97 -13.12 23.17
N TYR A 743 -10.15 -12.93 24.48
CA TYR A 743 -10.62 -11.69 25.08
C TYR A 743 -9.53 -11.18 26.03
N LEU A 744 -9.12 -9.92 25.88
CA LEU A 744 -8.35 -9.20 26.90
C LEU A 744 -9.31 -8.24 27.61
N ILE A 745 -9.40 -8.36 28.92
CA ILE A 745 -10.19 -7.49 29.78
C ILE A 745 -9.23 -6.78 30.73
N VAL A 746 -9.07 -5.46 30.56
CA VAL A 746 -8.29 -4.64 31.48
C VAL A 746 -9.23 -3.87 32.39
N GLY A 747 -9.16 -4.11 33.70
CA GLY A 747 -9.90 -3.37 34.72
C GLY A 747 -8.96 -2.48 35.53
N THR A 748 -9.26 -1.19 35.65
CA THR A 748 -8.47 -0.26 36.47
C THR A 748 -9.28 0.15 37.69
N PHE A 749 -8.66 0.10 38.86
CA PHE A 749 -9.28 0.36 40.16
C PHE A 749 -8.53 1.49 40.87
N PHE A 750 -9.28 2.41 41.44
CA PHE A 750 -8.73 3.52 42.22
C PHE A 750 -9.14 3.36 43.68
N ASP A 751 -8.15 3.19 44.55
CA ASP A 751 -8.33 3.19 45.99
C ASP A 751 -8.14 4.62 46.52
N GLN A 752 -9.25 5.26 46.87
CA GLN A 752 -9.27 6.64 47.33
C GLN A 752 -8.63 6.84 48.72
N HIS A 753 -8.52 5.79 49.56
CA HIS A 753 -7.91 5.92 50.88
C HIS A 753 -6.38 5.90 50.84
N ASN A 754 -5.81 5.14 49.89
CA ASN A 754 -4.37 5.07 49.72
C ASN A 754 -3.84 5.94 48.56
N ASN A 755 -4.75 6.52 47.77
CA ASN A 755 -4.46 7.30 46.57
C ASN A 755 -3.63 6.51 45.54
N ILE A 756 -3.91 5.22 45.41
CA ILE A 756 -3.22 4.27 44.52
C ILE A 756 -4.19 3.83 43.43
N VAL A 757 -3.74 3.87 42.18
CA VAL A 757 -4.42 3.26 41.03
C VAL A 757 -3.73 1.95 40.70
N TRP A 758 -4.47 0.86 40.58
CA TRP A 758 -3.93 -0.41 40.11
C TRP A 758 -4.83 -1.01 39.03
N SER A 759 -4.22 -1.68 38.06
CA SER A 759 -4.89 -2.29 36.91
C SER A 759 -4.66 -3.80 36.88
N THR A 760 -5.71 -4.56 36.57
CA THR A 760 -5.63 -6.01 36.36
C THR A 760 -5.99 -6.35 34.92
N GLU A 761 -5.20 -7.22 34.30
CA GLU A 761 -5.46 -7.75 32.96
C GLU A 761 -5.92 -9.21 33.08
N ILE A 762 -7.06 -9.55 32.48
CA ILE A 762 -7.60 -10.91 32.45
C ILE A 762 -7.66 -11.35 30.98
N PHE A 763 -6.97 -12.45 30.68
CA PHE A 763 -7.03 -13.11 29.38
C PHE A 763 -7.99 -14.30 29.45
N ALA A 764 -9.05 -14.27 28.66
CA ALA A 764 -10.01 -15.37 28.54
C ALA A 764 -9.98 -15.92 27.11
N PHE A 765 -10.05 -17.25 26.96
CA PHE A 765 -10.03 -17.94 25.68
C PHE A 765 -11.26 -18.81 25.52
N GLN A 766 -11.87 -18.79 24.34
CA GLN A 766 -13.00 -19.65 23.97
C GLN A 766 -12.76 -20.29 22.61
N ARG A 767 -12.83 -21.62 22.55
CA ARG A 767 -12.67 -22.38 21.31
C ARG A 767 -13.84 -22.09 20.36
N ASP A 768 -13.56 -21.86 19.07
CA ASP A 768 -14.62 -21.67 18.08
C ASP A 768 -15.24 -23.01 17.70
N THR A 769 -16.52 -23.21 18.05
CA THR A 769 -17.27 -24.44 17.75
C THR A 769 -18.10 -24.32 16.47
N ARG A 770 -18.03 -23.20 15.74
CA ARG A 770 -18.88 -22.92 14.57
C ARG A 770 -18.40 -23.56 13.26
N GLY A 771 -17.36 -24.39 13.29
CA GLY A 771 -16.80 -25.08 12.12
C GLY A 771 -16.84 -26.62 12.15
N ASP A 772 -17.24 -27.25 13.26
CA ASP A 772 -17.05 -28.70 13.47
C ASP A 772 -18.18 -29.57 12.88
N ARG A 773 -18.62 -29.23 11.66
CA ARG A 773 -19.51 -30.09 10.86
C ARG A 773 -18.96 -30.20 9.44
N ARG A 774 -18.04 -31.15 9.24
CA ARG A 774 -17.96 -31.95 8.01
C ARG A 774 -17.11 -33.22 8.19
N HIS A 775 -17.73 -34.34 7.80
CA HIS A 775 -17.20 -35.69 7.55
C HIS A 775 -17.09 -36.68 8.71
N GLY A 776 -18.23 -37.28 9.03
CA GLY A 776 -18.33 -38.72 9.28
C GLY A 776 -19.50 -39.25 8.46
N ASN A 777 -19.24 -40.16 7.52
CA ASN A 777 -20.29 -40.99 6.91
C ASN A 777 -20.92 -41.84 8.02
N ASP A 778 -22.25 -41.92 8.07
CA ASP A 778 -22.98 -43.18 7.97
C ASP A 778 -24.50 -42.92 8.09
N GLU A 779 -25.23 -43.85 7.50
CA GLU A 779 -26.65 -43.85 7.13
C GLU A 779 -27.60 -43.83 8.34
N GLU A 780 -28.63 -42.99 8.28
CA GLU A 780 -30.06 -43.31 8.51
C GLU A 780 -30.83 -42.02 8.85
N GLY A 781 -31.91 -41.79 8.10
CA GLY A 781 -32.66 -40.53 8.14
C GLY A 781 -33.54 -40.40 9.38
N GLN A 782 -33.50 -39.21 9.98
CA GLN A 782 -34.66 -38.58 10.61
C GLN A 782 -34.50 -37.05 10.52
N PHE A 783 -35.40 -36.43 9.76
CA PHE A 783 -35.61 -34.99 9.76
C PHE A 783 -36.14 -34.55 11.14
N VAL A 784 -35.49 -33.57 11.75
CA VAL A 784 -36.09 -32.73 12.80
C VAL A 784 -36.06 -31.29 12.31
N GLU A 785 -37.21 -30.78 11.89
CA GLU A 785 -37.45 -29.35 11.74
C GLU A 785 -37.27 -28.69 13.11
N LEU A 786 -36.37 -27.71 13.20
CA LEU A 786 -36.38 -26.74 14.29
C LEU A 786 -36.96 -25.43 13.75
N SER A 787 -38.07 -25.04 14.37
CA SER A 787 -38.89 -23.86 14.10
C SER A 787 -38.15 -22.53 14.32
N ASP A 788 -38.57 -21.50 13.58
CA ASP A 788 -38.15 -20.09 13.65
C ASP A 788 -38.41 -19.40 15.02
N SER A 789 -37.80 -19.89 16.09
CA SER A 789 -37.85 -19.22 17.40
C SER A 789 -36.60 -19.51 18.24
N ASP A 790 -35.47 -18.91 17.91
CA ASP A 790 -34.37 -18.71 18.87
C ASP A 790 -33.59 -17.43 18.52
N SER A 791 -34.21 -16.31 18.83
CA SER A 791 -33.57 -15.00 18.83
C SER A 791 -32.59 -14.90 20.01
N ASN A 792 -31.31 -14.73 19.70
CA ASN A 792 -30.27 -14.25 20.63
C ASN A 792 -30.77 -13.02 21.42
N THR A 793 -30.93 -13.16 22.73
CA THR A 793 -31.19 -12.03 23.65
C THR A 793 -30.07 -11.97 24.70
N SER A 794 -29.67 -10.75 25.07
CA SER A 794 -28.55 -10.49 26.03
C SER A 794 -28.76 -11.09 27.43
N GLN A 795 -29.96 -11.58 27.73
CA GLN A 795 -30.30 -12.23 28.99
C GLN A 795 -29.65 -13.61 29.16
N ASP A 796 -29.51 -14.40 28.08
CA ASP A 796 -28.91 -15.75 28.15
C ASP A 796 -27.39 -15.72 28.41
N LEU A 797 -26.72 -14.61 28.05
CA LEU A 797 -25.29 -14.40 28.31
C LEU A 797 -25.01 -13.99 29.76
N ASN A 798 -25.89 -13.18 30.38
CA ASN A 798 -25.75 -12.79 31.79
C ASN A 798 -26.04 -13.95 32.75
N ASP A 799 -26.99 -14.82 32.41
CA ASP A 799 -27.33 -16.01 33.21
C ASP A 799 -26.20 -17.06 33.19
N ARG A 800 -25.51 -17.21 32.05
CA ARG A 800 -24.33 -18.08 31.92
C ARG A 800 -23.08 -17.52 32.61
N PHE A 801 -22.91 -16.20 32.64
CA PHE A 801 -21.82 -15.51 33.35
C PHE A 801 -21.98 -15.58 34.88
N SER A 802 -23.22 -15.53 35.37
CA SER A 802 -23.53 -15.64 36.80
C SER A 802 -23.30 -17.06 37.35
N ARG A 803 -23.59 -18.09 36.55
CA ARG A 803 -23.33 -19.51 36.92
C ARG A 803 -21.84 -19.87 36.99
N SER A 804 -20.99 -19.21 36.21
CA SER A 804 -19.55 -19.46 36.20
C SER A 804 -18.82 -18.77 37.36
N LEU A 805 -19.39 -17.70 37.93
CA LEU A 805 -18.87 -17.08 39.16
C LEU A 805 -19.16 -17.91 40.42
N ILE A 806 -20.29 -18.63 40.46
CA ILE A 806 -20.71 -19.45 41.62
C ILE A 806 -19.85 -20.73 41.76
N LEU A 807 -19.34 -21.28 40.65
CA LEU A 807 -18.47 -22.47 40.66
C LEU A 807 -17.05 -22.20 41.20
N ALA A 808 -16.65 -20.94 41.39
CA ALA A 808 -15.32 -20.58 41.89
C ALA A 808 -15.21 -20.48 43.43
N GLN A 809 -16.31 -20.68 44.18
CA GLN A 809 -16.32 -20.51 45.64
C GLN A 809 -16.43 -21.81 46.47
N THR A 810 -16.57 -22.98 45.86
CA THR A 810 -16.66 -24.24 46.62
C THR A 810 -15.92 -25.38 45.90
N ASP A 811 -14.71 -25.71 46.34
CA ASP A 811 -14.51 -26.95 47.09
C ASP A 811 -13.03 -27.16 47.44
N SER A 812 -12.81 -27.21 48.75
CA SER A 812 -11.66 -27.80 49.41
C SER A 812 -11.68 -29.32 49.26
N ALA A 813 -10.53 -29.92 48.95
CA ALA A 813 -9.91 -31.04 49.68
C ALA A 813 -9.32 -32.18 48.82
N TYR A 814 -8.24 -32.76 49.39
CA TYR A 814 -7.66 -34.10 49.21
C TYR A 814 -6.41 -34.31 48.29
N HIS A 815 -5.24 -34.21 48.94
CA HIS A 815 -4.11 -35.17 49.08
C HIS A 815 -3.42 -35.85 47.85
N HIS A 816 -2.14 -35.47 47.63
CA HIS A 816 -0.86 -36.25 47.56
C HIS A 816 -0.84 -37.79 47.28
N PRO A 817 0.32 -38.44 47.00
CA PRO A 817 1.50 -38.15 46.12
C PRO A 817 2.08 -39.43 45.41
N ALA A 818 3.05 -39.32 44.48
CA ALA A 818 4.13 -40.30 44.15
C ALA A 818 4.74 -40.03 42.75
N HIS A 819 5.99 -40.33 42.36
CA HIS A 819 7.32 -40.50 42.99
C HIS A 819 8.32 -40.82 41.83
N ILE A 820 9.40 -40.03 41.67
CA ILE A 820 10.82 -40.35 41.26
C ILE A 820 11.16 -40.98 39.84
N PRO A 821 12.45 -41.11 39.37
CA PRO A 821 13.39 -40.13 38.75
C PRO A 821 14.08 -40.52 37.40
N ALA A 822 14.79 -39.52 36.83
CA ALA A 822 16.15 -39.50 36.20
C ALA A 822 16.54 -40.38 35.00
N TYR A 823 17.09 -39.75 33.95
CA TYR A 823 18.52 -39.80 33.55
C TYR A 823 18.84 -38.75 32.44
N GLY A 824 20.07 -38.18 32.45
CA GLY A 824 20.60 -37.15 31.52
C GLY A 824 20.87 -37.66 30.08
N TYR A 825 21.24 -36.86 29.07
CA TYR A 825 22.37 -35.91 28.98
C TYR A 825 22.29 -35.06 27.67
N GLN A 826 22.87 -33.84 27.73
CA GLN A 826 23.56 -33.05 26.66
C GLN A 826 22.86 -32.24 25.53
N ARG A 827 23.00 -30.90 25.68
CA ARG A 827 23.45 -29.82 24.74
C ARG A 827 22.89 -29.72 23.32
N HIS A 828 22.12 -28.64 23.04
CA HIS A 828 22.49 -27.50 22.17
C HIS A 828 21.40 -26.38 22.21
N PRO A 829 21.72 -25.10 21.92
CA PRO A 829 20.83 -23.96 22.09
C PRO A 829 19.92 -23.76 20.87
N HIS A 830 18.81 -23.04 21.07
CA HIS A 830 17.74 -22.70 20.11
C HIS A 830 16.63 -23.75 19.94
N HIS A 831 15.61 -23.69 20.80
CA HIS A 831 14.23 -23.96 20.41
C HIS A 831 13.27 -23.12 21.27
N LEU A 832 12.69 -22.10 20.65
CA LEU A 832 11.46 -21.47 21.08
C LEU A 832 10.34 -22.51 20.97
N TRP A 833 9.82 -22.94 22.12
CA TRP A 833 8.45 -23.44 22.37
C TRP A 833 7.88 -24.44 21.33
N GLY A 834 8.04 -25.73 21.60
CA GLY A 834 7.30 -26.83 20.96
C GLY A 834 5.96 -27.13 21.68
N PRO A 835 4.93 -27.64 20.97
CA PRO A 835 3.55 -27.67 21.45
C PRO A 835 3.17 -29.02 22.10
N SER A 836 3.72 -29.33 23.27
CA SER A 836 3.27 -30.51 24.02
C SER A 836 3.28 -30.41 25.55
N HIS A 837 3.56 -29.25 26.15
CA HIS A 837 3.46 -29.03 27.60
C HIS A 837 2.60 -27.80 27.90
N THR A 838 1.29 -27.99 28.03
CA THR A 838 0.39 -26.99 28.62
C THR A 838 0.41 -27.15 30.15
N GLY A 839 1.15 -26.27 30.82
CA GLY A 839 1.09 -26.07 32.26
C GLY A 839 1.52 -24.64 32.57
N SER A 840 0.72 -23.92 33.36
CA SER A 840 1.02 -22.55 33.82
C SER A 840 2.27 -22.55 34.71
N VAL A 841 3.23 -21.67 34.43
CA VAL A 841 4.29 -21.34 35.40
C VAL A 841 3.65 -20.43 36.46
N PRO A 842 3.61 -20.80 37.76
CA PRO A 842 3.10 -19.90 38.80
C PRO A 842 4.10 -18.77 39.06
N GLY A 843 3.59 -17.56 39.16
CA GLY A 843 4.35 -16.36 39.44
C GLY A 843 3.40 -15.18 39.56
N THR A 844 3.92 -14.05 40.03
CA THR A 844 3.19 -12.80 40.15
C THR A 844 3.82 -11.73 39.27
N TRP A 845 2.98 -10.98 38.55
CA TRP A 845 3.40 -9.76 37.88
C TRP A 845 3.50 -8.64 38.91
N ILE A 846 4.64 -7.97 38.94
CA ILE A 846 4.86 -6.79 39.79
C ILE A 846 4.98 -5.57 38.88
N THR A 847 4.16 -4.56 39.18
CA THR A 847 4.11 -3.29 38.45
C THR A 847 4.80 -2.21 39.27
N GLU A 848 5.90 -1.67 38.76
CA GLU A 848 6.66 -0.61 39.45
C GLU A 848 6.77 0.63 38.57
N PHE A 849 6.68 1.82 39.18
CA PHE A 849 6.82 3.08 38.46
C PHE A 849 8.31 3.39 38.31
N ASN A 850 8.79 3.53 37.07
CA ASN A 850 10.16 3.96 36.82
C ASN A 850 10.19 5.49 36.69
N PRO A 851 10.70 6.22 37.69
CA PRO A 851 10.67 7.68 37.70
C PRO A 851 11.63 8.33 36.71
N GLU A 852 12.65 7.62 36.22
CA GLU A 852 13.57 8.15 35.20
C GLU A 852 12.97 8.11 33.79
N LEU A 853 12.13 7.10 33.51
CA LEU A 853 11.48 6.92 32.21
C LEU A 853 10.04 7.46 32.18
N GLY A 854 9.49 7.83 33.35
CA GLY A 854 8.17 8.45 33.47
C GLY A 854 7.00 7.50 33.17
N ASN A 855 7.21 6.20 33.27
CA ASN A 855 6.22 5.16 32.94
C ASN A 855 6.30 3.93 33.87
N TRP A 856 5.19 3.18 33.93
CA TRP A 856 5.08 1.94 34.71
C TRP A 856 5.64 0.75 33.93
N VAL A 857 6.39 -0.10 34.62
CA VAL A 857 7.02 -1.30 34.05
C VAL A 857 6.50 -2.54 34.77
N ASN A 858 5.99 -3.51 34.02
CA ASN A 858 5.52 -4.79 34.54
C ASN A 858 6.62 -5.85 34.40
N THR A 859 6.99 -6.48 35.51
CA THR A 859 8.02 -7.52 35.56
C THR A 859 7.43 -8.81 36.12
N TRP A 860 7.64 -9.94 35.44
CA TRP A 860 7.18 -11.25 35.90
C TRP A 860 8.16 -11.83 36.92
N GLN A 861 7.71 -12.05 38.16
CA GLN A 861 8.47 -12.79 39.16
C GLN A 861 7.87 -14.19 39.35
N PRO A 862 8.60 -15.26 39.02
CA PRO A 862 8.17 -16.61 39.38
C PRO A 862 8.23 -16.79 40.91
N ASP A 863 7.24 -17.48 41.49
CA ASP A 863 7.15 -17.67 42.94
C ASP A 863 8.32 -18.56 43.42
N HIS A 864 9.32 -17.94 44.06
CA HIS A 864 10.36 -18.68 44.75
C HIS A 864 9.81 -19.18 46.10
N HIS A 865 9.38 -20.44 46.16
CA HIS A 865 9.27 -21.13 47.43
C HIS A 865 10.67 -21.37 48.01
N ASN A 866 11.11 -20.42 48.83
CA ASN A 866 12.09 -20.66 49.89
C ASN A 866 11.46 -21.60 50.91
N HIS A 867 11.98 -22.82 51.05
CA HIS A 867 12.42 -23.37 52.33
C HIS A 867 13.45 -24.48 52.05
N ILE A 868 14.64 -24.20 52.60
CA ILE A 868 15.80 -25.04 52.98
C ILE A 868 15.55 -26.55 53.00
#